data_AF-A0AAV8G868-F1
#
_entry.id   AF-A0AAV8G868-F1
#
_cell.length_a   1.000
_cell.length_b   1.000
_cell.length_c   1.000
_cell.angle_alpha   90.00
_cell.angle_beta   90.00
_cell.angle_gamma   90.00
#
_symmetry.space_group_name_H-M   'P 1'
#
loop_
_entity.id
_entity.type
_entity.pdbx_description
1 polymer ?
#
loop_
_entity_poly.entity_id
_entity_poly.type
_entity_poly.pdbx_seq_one_letter_code
_entity_poly.pdbx_strand_id
1 'polypeptide(L)'
;MSTSMGGSGELSPREHVEKIRRDRFFIGREEKNPLAEDMHQAVNYLSEELYSKDVHFLMELIQNAEDNEYPPVVAPSLEFVLISKDITATGASSTLLIFNNEKGFSPANIESICRVGKSIKKGQRYRGYIGEKGIGFKSVFLVSSQPHIFSNGYQIKFSEEPSPECGIGYIVPEWVDKHPSVFDLEEIYGSTNVLPITTVILPLKDAKVPAVRKQLSSMHPEILLFLSKIRKLSIKEIGDDSTEQSPLTEVSISSEKDYQMRKNVDAESYTLHLDAQEAGKEEHCPYYMWKQRFPVKPECRVKKREEVDMWTITLAFPHGQRLGGANAPGIYAFLPTEMVTNFPFIIQADFLLASSRETILFDSPWNKGILECVPSAFIDALNSLVKSTSFLDAPASSLPPKFKFLPVQASSWPLLNSVQVSIKNKIQEENIIPAESYNKQRIFCKPGDVRRLTSQFWDMLDMAQKSGVDLQSISSHGPYVLSSCFDTKEFNDVLTFLDIGYIDWDWYPKCIEGCDLVKESPEEVYMMLLYFVAVHWQLLGTEIHDMPLLKYEDVSGATSICSVNRVTQRGLSVCIASDENLRSWLTRWNRELACISNHFFMPRETQSCLNDFRMSETVMDWLKDYGNMEVLTTYKFGSIVSKAVNDRRLAMIYANFLYHSWQKKYISDGYIKELCASMPVVDNYGSVVTHSHRSQVLVPANGSKWASLMGLNPWRSEKYVELSGEYIKSSSFSGYYTPENALLIFIQNNTGATDVPYVHPPNACFPTVSSPLSKENALLLLDWIQNLRSDRVVLPSKFLDCVKSGSWMKTSSGYKPPEGSFLSSEAWGSLLQVASNMVVLQQTRVLLLERRRETVLDCCLKVIFSIIQ
;
A
#
# COMPACT_ATOMS: atom_id res chain seq x y z
N MET A 1 -43.32 -0.08 90.28
CA MET A 1 -41.89 -0.16 89.92
C MET A 1 -41.78 0.02 88.42
N SER A 2 -41.58 1.25 87.97
CA SER A 2 -41.39 1.63 86.57
C SER A 2 -39.93 2.02 86.40
N THR A 3 -39.15 1.12 85.83
CA THR A 3 -37.71 1.25 85.59
C THR A 3 -37.43 2.21 84.44
N SER A 4 -36.61 3.20 84.76
CA SER A 4 -35.87 4.07 83.85
C SER A 4 -34.97 3.27 82.91
N MET A 5 -35.01 3.57 81.61
CA MET A 5 -33.88 3.37 80.71
C MET A 5 -33.46 4.74 80.19
N GLY A 6 -32.25 5.15 80.54
CA GLY A 6 -31.62 6.38 80.08
C GLY A 6 -31.25 6.25 78.60
N GLY A 7 -31.85 7.09 77.77
CA GLY A 7 -31.39 7.37 76.42
C GLY A 7 -30.25 8.39 76.47
N SER A 8 -29.14 8.09 75.81
CA SER A 8 -28.09 9.04 75.48
C SER A 8 -28.70 10.22 74.71
N GLY A 9 -28.64 11.43 75.29
CA GLY A 9 -29.19 12.64 74.69
C GLY A 9 -28.38 13.11 73.49
N GLU A 10 -28.80 12.75 72.28
CA GLU A 10 -28.38 13.45 71.06
C GLU A 10 -29.24 14.72 70.90
N LEU A 11 -28.58 15.87 70.74
CA LEU A 11 -29.24 17.14 70.48
C LEU A 11 -29.96 17.08 69.13
N SER A 12 -31.17 17.63 69.04
CA SER A 12 -31.80 17.83 67.73
C SER A 12 -30.95 18.77 66.86
N PRO A 13 -31.07 18.71 65.51
CA PRO A 13 -30.31 19.60 64.61
C PRO A 13 -30.42 21.09 64.97
N ARG A 14 -31.62 21.56 65.36
CA ARG A 14 -31.84 22.96 65.78
C ARG A 14 -31.12 23.28 67.09
N GLU A 15 -31.25 22.43 68.10
CA GLU A 15 -30.54 22.61 69.38
C GLU A 15 -29.03 22.58 69.20
N HIS A 16 -28.52 21.76 68.29
CA HIS A 16 -27.11 21.72 67.94
C HIS A 16 -26.64 23.02 67.29
N VAL A 17 -27.40 23.59 66.35
CA VAL A 17 -27.09 24.90 65.73
C VAL A 17 -27.10 26.01 66.77
N GLU A 18 -28.10 26.06 67.65
CA GLU A 18 -28.15 27.04 68.75
C GLU A 18 -26.98 26.88 69.73
N LYS A 19 -26.56 25.64 69.99
CA LYS A 19 -25.35 25.37 70.76
C LYS A 19 -24.10 25.93 70.07
N ILE A 20 -23.95 25.77 68.75
CA ILE A 20 -22.84 26.37 68.00
C ILE A 20 -22.89 27.91 68.10
N ARG A 21 -24.06 28.52 67.86
CA ARG A 21 -24.27 29.97 67.96
C ARG A 21 -23.87 30.52 69.32
N ARG A 22 -24.34 29.87 70.39
CA ARG A 22 -24.00 30.24 71.76
C ARG A 22 -22.55 29.99 72.09
N ASP A 23 -22.04 28.78 71.82
CA ASP A 23 -20.75 28.36 72.37
C ASP A 23 -19.55 28.93 71.62
N ARG A 24 -19.71 29.17 70.33
CA ARG A 24 -18.62 29.63 69.47
C ARG A 24 -18.70 31.11 69.13
N PHE A 25 -19.91 31.60 68.86
CA PHE A 25 -20.12 32.98 68.42
C PHE A 25 -20.62 33.89 69.55
N PHE A 26 -20.82 33.32 70.75
CA PHE A 26 -21.26 34.00 71.97
C PHE A 26 -22.63 34.68 71.81
N ILE A 27 -23.43 34.20 70.85
CA ILE A 27 -24.78 34.69 70.61
C ILE A 27 -25.69 34.22 71.75
N GLY A 28 -26.42 35.13 72.38
CA GLY A 28 -27.25 34.84 73.55
C GLY A 28 -26.47 34.64 74.86
N ARG A 29 -25.19 35.00 74.90
CA ARG A 29 -24.39 35.12 76.14
C ARG A 29 -24.33 36.59 76.58
N GLU A 30 -24.02 36.83 77.87
CA GLU A 30 -23.79 38.18 78.39
C GLU A 30 -22.47 38.80 77.87
N GLU A 31 -21.50 37.95 77.52
CA GLU A 31 -20.19 38.34 77.03
C GLU A 31 -20.15 38.46 75.49
N LYS A 32 -19.43 39.46 74.96
CA LYS A 32 -19.13 39.55 73.53
C LYS A 32 -17.90 38.71 73.19
N ASN A 33 -17.88 38.09 72.01
CA ASN A 33 -16.71 37.36 71.54
C ASN A 33 -15.55 38.34 71.27
N PRO A 34 -14.43 38.26 72.02
CA PRO A 34 -13.31 39.20 71.87
C PRO A 34 -12.55 39.04 70.56
N LEU A 35 -12.71 37.91 69.85
CA LEU A 35 -12.05 37.61 68.57
C LEU A 35 -12.98 37.85 67.37
N ALA A 36 -14.15 38.44 67.56
CA ALA A 36 -15.14 38.58 66.50
C ALA A 36 -14.61 39.35 65.29
N GLU A 37 -13.94 40.48 65.53
CA GLU A 37 -13.38 41.32 64.47
C GLU A 37 -12.25 40.60 63.70
N ASP A 38 -11.30 40.01 64.41
CA ASP A 38 -10.21 39.21 63.81
C ASP A 38 -10.75 38.02 62.99
N MET A 39 -11.77 37.33 63.51
CA MET A 39 -12.42 36.22 62.82
C MET A 39 -13.13 36.68 61.54
N HIS A 40 -13.85 37.79 61.60
CA HIS A 40 -14.53 38.34 60.42
C HIS A 40 -13.51 38.78 59.36
N GLN A 41 -12.48 39.53 59.74
CA GLN A 41 -11.43 39.97 58.82
C GLN A 41 -10.69 38.78 58.21
N ALA A 42 -10.31 37.77 59.00
CA ALA A 42 -9.64 36.58 58.48
C ALA A 42 -10.49 35.83 57.45
N VAL A 43 -11.81 35.70 57.66
CA VAL A 43 -12.68 35.04 56.69
C VAL A 43 -12.91 35.90 55.46
N ASN A 44 -13.05 37.22 55.62
CA ASN A 44 -13.22 38.14 54.51
C ASN A 44 -12.00 38.13 53.58
N TYR A 45 -10.80 38.33 54.12
CA TYR A 45 -9.54 38.26 53.37
C TYR A 45 -9.35 36.89 52.69
N LEU A 46 -9.65 35.78 53.39
CA LEU A 46 -9.58 34.45 52.78
C LEU A 46 -10.63 34.25 51.68
N SER A 47 -11.77 34.92 51.74
CA SER A 47 -12.82 34.80 50.71
C SER A 47 -12.51 35.68 49.49
N GLU A 48 -11.87 36.84 49.67
CA GLU A 48 -11.49 37.76 48.60
C GLU A 48 -10.16 37.38 47.90
N GLU A 49 -9.09 37.06 48.63
CA GLU A 49 -7.76 36.80 48.03
C GLU A 49 -7.65 35.43 47.35
N LEU A 50 -8.42 34.43 47.78
CA LEU A 50 -8.31 33.07 47.24
C LEU A 50 -9.06 32.86 45.93
N TYR A 51 -9.95 33.78 45.54
CA TYR A 51 -10.89 33.54 44.45
C TYR A 51 -11.14 34.79 43.60
N SER A 52 -10.18 35.12 42.71
CA SER A 52 -10.29 36.24 41.77
C SER A 52 -11.15 35.95 40.52
N LYS A 53 -11.65 34.72 40.35
CA LYS A 53 -12.51 34.30 39.23
C LYS A 53 -13.71 33.49 39.71
N ASP A 54 -14.87 33.77 39.10
CA ASP A 54 -16.17 33.12 39.36
C ASP A 54 -16.17 31.62 39.04
N VAL A 55 -15.13 31.10 38.39
CA VAL A 55 -15.07 29.72 37.87
C VAL A 55 -14.72 28.69 38.97
N HIS A 56 -14.27 29.10 40.15
CA HIS A 56 -13.78 28.15 41.16
C HIS A 56 -14.86 27.44 41.98
N PHE A 57 -16.01 28.07 42.21
CA PHE A 57 -16.96 27.51 43.18
C PHE A 57 -17.58 26.19 42.74
N LEU A 58 -17.85 25.99 41.44
CA LEU A 58 -18.44 24.77 40.92
C LEU A 58 -17.54 23.55 41.16
N MET A 59 -16.23 23.70 40.89
CA MET A 59 -15.26 22.64 41.09
C MET A 59 -15.12 22.29 42.58
N GLU A 60 -15.18 23.27 43.48
CA GLU A 60 -15.17 23.04 44.94
C GLU A 60 -16.44 22.31 45.41
N LEU A 61 -17.60 22.62 44.84
CA LEU A 61 -18.85 21.90 45.14
C LEU A 61 -18.80 20.44 44.67
N ILE A 62 -18.26 20.18 43.48
CA ILE A 62 -18.06 18.82 42.96
C ILE A 62 -17.06 18.05 43.84
N GLN A 63 -15.97 18.68 44.28
CA GLN A 63 -15.03 18.06 45.22
C GLN A 63 -15.67 17.76 46.57
N ASN A 64 -16.53 18.65 47.08
CA ASN A 64 -17.24 18.41 48.32
C ASN A 64 -18.17 17.20 48.19
N ALA A 65 -18.89 17.08 47.08
CA ALA A 65 -19.71 15.91 46.78
C ALA A 65 -18.86 14.63 46.65
N GLU A 66 -17.76 14.66 45.88
CA GLU A 66 -16.85 13.51 45.77
C GLU A 66 -16.28 13.05 47.13
N ASP A 67 -16.04 13.98 48.03
CA ASP A 67 -15.55 13.69 49.38
C ASP A 67 -16.63 13.11 50.31
N ASN A 68 -17.92 13.22 49.98
CA ASN A 68 -19.03 12.75 50.81
C ASN A 68 -19.11 11.23 50.91
N GLU A 69 -19.94 10.74 51.84
CA GLU A 69 -20.26 9.32 51.97
C GLU A 69 -21.62 9.00 51.36
N TYR A 70 -21.68 7.93 50.57
CA TYR A 70 -22.90 7.50 49.91
C TYR A 70 -23.41 6.18 50.52
N PRO A 71 -24.74 5.97 50.57
CA PRO A 71 -25.30 4.66 50.87
C PRO A 71 -24.81 3.59 49.87
N PRO A 72 -24.61 2.32 50.28
CA PRO A 72 -24.07 1.28 49.39
C PRO A 72 -24.94 0.94 48.16
N VAL A 73 -26.24 1.28 48.19
CA VAL A 73 -27.24 0.82 47.21
C VAL A 73 -27.61 1.93 46.21
N VAL A 74 -27.01 3.13 46.33
CA VAL A 74 -27.28 4.25 45.43
C VAL A 74 -26.09 4.50 44.51
N ALA A 75 -26.36 4.90 43.26
CA ALA A 75 -25.33 5.45 42.39
C ALA A 75 -25.07 6.91 42.82
N PRO A 76 -23.85 7.26 43.29
CA PRO A 76 -23.58 8.62 43.74
C PRO A 76 -23.76 9.63 42.61
N SER A 77 -24.61 10.64 42.84
CA SER A 77 -24.99 11.62 41.83
C SER A 77 -25.01 13.03 42.38
N LEU A 78 -24.68 13.99 41.51
CA LEU A 78 -24.73 15.41 41.80
C LEU A 78 -25.53 16.12 40.71
N GLU A 79 -26.47 16.97 41.11
CA GLU A 79 -27.38 17.64 40.19
C GLU A 79 -27.42 19.14 40.47
N PHE A 80 -27.21 19.93 39.41
CA PHE A 80 -27.29 21.39 39.42
C PHE A 80 -28.59 21.83 38.76
N VAL A 81 -29.41 22.60 39.46
CA VAL A 81 -30.68 23.13 38.93
C VAL A 81 -30.68 24.64 39.08
N LEU A 82 -30.62 25.35 37.95
CA LEU A 82 -30.74 26.81 37.90
C LEU A 82 -32.20 27.17 37.66
N ILE A 83 -32.81 27.95 38.55
CA ILE A 83 -34.19 28.43 38.41
C ILE A 83 -34.23 29.96 38.33
N SER A 84 -35.09 30.50 37.48
CA SER A 84 -35.33 31.95 37.33
C SER A 84 -36.28 32.52 38.39
N LYS A 85 -36.21 32.02 39.63
CA LYS A 85 -37.09 32.41 40.75
C LYS A 85 -36.32 32.47 42.06
N ASP A 86 -36.69 33.39 42.93
CA ASP A 86 -36.26 33.38 44.32
C ASP A 86 -37.18 32.53 45.19
N ILE A 87 -36.61 31.52 45.83
CA ILE A 87 -37.31 30.66 46.80
C ILE A 87 -36.90 30.94 48.25
N THR A 88 -35.93 31.85 48.42
CA THR A 88 -35.28 32.17 49.70
C THR A 88 -35.75 33.50 50.29
N ALA A 89 -36.57 34.26 49.56
CA ALA A 89 -37.05 35.60 49.93
C ALA A 89 -35.90 36.60 50.23
N THR A 90 -34.82 36.51 49.44
CA THR A 90 -33.62 37.36 49.52
C THR A 90 -33.62 38.49 48.50
N GLY A 91 -34.51 38.45 47.50
CA GLY A 91 -34.60 39.41 46.40
C GLY A 91 -33.78 39.02 45.17
N ALA A 92 -33.29 37.77 45.10
CA ALA A 92 -32.46 37.30 43.98
C ALA A 92 -33.28 37.09 42.69
N SER A 93 -32.71 37.41 41.53
CA SER A 93 -33.38 37.11 40.24
C SER A 93 -33.32 35.63 39.84
N SER A 94 -32.39 34.84 40.41
CA SER A 94 -32.24 33.42 40.10
C SER A 94 -31.65 32.68 41.30
N THR A 95 -32.00 31.39 41.42
CA THR A 95 -31.49 30.51 42.48
C THR A 95 -30.81 29.30 41.84
N LEU A 96 -29.61 28.95 42.30
CA LEU A 96 -28.95 27.70 41.95
C LEU A 96 -29.12 26.69 43.09
N LEU A 97 -29.74 25.55 42.79
CA LEU A 97 -29.89 24.42 43.70
C LEU A 97 -28.88 23.32 43.33
N ILE A 98 -28.24 22.75 44.34
CA ILE A 98 -27.30 21.64 44.19
C ILE A 98 -27.80 20.48 45.03
N PHE A 99 -28.22 19.41 44.36
CA PHE A 99 -28.74 18.22 45.00
C PHE A 99 -27.70 17.11 45.01
N ASN A 100 -27.45 16.51 46.18
CA ASN A 100 -26.54 15.39 46.34
C ASN A 100 -27.19 14.26 47.14
N ASN A 101 -27.17 13.05 46.61
CA ASN A 101 -27.82 11.86 47.19
C ASN A 101 -26.92 11.12 48.22
N GLU A 102 -26.04 11.86 48.90
CA GLU A 102 -25.18 11.34 49.95
C GLU A 102 -25.98 10.95 51.21
N LYS A 103 -25.29 10.44 52.24
CA LYS A 103 -25.91 10.12 53.56
C LYS A 103 -26.38 11.35 54.33
N GLY A 104 -25.90 12.55 53.97
CA GLY A 104 -26.23 13.81 54.62
C GLY A 104 -25.18 14.25 55.65
N PHE A 105 -25.28 15.52 56.06
CA PHE A 105 -24.31 16.14 56.95
C PHE A 105 -24.44 15.62 58.38
N SER A 106 -23.32 15.20 58.93
CA SER A 106 -23.16 14.90 60.35
C SER A 106 -23.00 16.18 61.18
N PRO A 107 -23.20 16.14 62.51
CA PRO A 107 -22.85 17.25 63.40
C PRO A 107 -21.43 17.79 63.18
N ALA A 108 -20.47 16.90 62.93
CA ALA A 108 -19.08 17.28 62.67
C ALA A 108 -18.91 18.06 61.34
N ASN A 109 -19.71 17.77 60.32
CA ASN A 109 -19.71 18.54 59.07
C ASN A 109 -20.20 19.97 59.30
N ILE A 110 -21.31 20.13 60.04
CA ILE A 110 -21.87 21.44 60.39
C ILE A 110 -20.87 22.26 61.21
N GLU A 111 -20.25 21.66 62.23
CA GLU A 111 -19.18 22.30 63.00
C GLU A 111 -18.02 22.74 62.11
N SER A 112 -17.59 21.89 61.18
CA SER A 112 -16.47 22.16 60.28
C SER A 112 -16.76 23.33 59.33
N ILE A 113 -17.97 23.45 58.80
CA ILE A 113 -18.37 24.55 57.90
C ILE A 113 -18.40 25.89 58.65
N CYS A 114 -18.67 25.87 59.95
CA CYS A 114 -18.60 27.04 60.80
C CYS A 114 -17.16 27.43 61.18
N ARG A 115 -16.12 26.66 60.80
CA ARG A 115 -14.70 26.93 61.09
C ARG A 115 -14.01 27.72 59.98
N VAL A 116 -12.95 28.45 60.38
CA VAL A 116 -12.01 29.15 59.51
C VAL A 116 -10.71 28.35 59.47
N GLY A 117 -10.29 27.87 58.29
CA GLY A 117 -8.95 27.29 58.07
C GLY A 117 -8.64 25.94 58.75
N LYS A 118 -9.61 25.26 59.38
CA LYS A 118 -9.46 23.89 59.93
C LYS A 118 -10.41 22.93 59.22
N SER A 119 -9.90 22.19 58.24
CA SER A 119 -10.59 21.05 57.62
C SER A 119 -10.40 19.78 58.44
N ILE A 120 -11.48 19.03 58.65
CA ILE A 120 -11.42 17.65 59.19
C ILE A 120 -10.74 16.65 58.23
N LYS A 121 -10.56 17.04 56.97
CA LYS A 121 -9.99 16.20 55.89
C LYS A 121 -8.45 16.34 55.74
N LYS A 122 -7.83 17.24 56.50
CA LYS A 122 -6.37 17.50 56.42
C LYS A 122 -5.57 16.26 56.83
N GLY A 123 -4.67 15.81 55.96
CA GLY A 123 -3.82 14.63 56.19
C GLY A 123 -4.44 13.27 55.87
N GLN A 124 -5.62 13.24 55.22
CA GLN A 124 -6.32 11.99 54.85
C GLN A 124 -6.30 11.67 53.34
N ARG A 125 -5.33 12.22 52.58
CA ARG A 125 -5.23 12.00 51.12
C ARG A 125 -5.15 10.54 50.69
N TYR A 126 -4.55 9.68 51.50
CA TYR A 126 -4.52 8.23 51.25
C TYR A 126 -5.91 7.57 51.19
N ARG A 127 -6.96 8.23 51.70
CA ARG A 127 -8.37 7.79 51.63
C ARG A 127 -9.12 8.36 50.41
N GLY A 128 -8.45 9.11 49.55
CA GLY A 128 -9.05 9.68 48.33
C GLY A 128 -9.69 11.06 48.48
N TYR A 129 -9.49 11.76 49.61
CA TYR A 129 -10.02 13.11 49.78
C TYR A 129 -9.32 14.15 48.89
N ILE A 130 -10.09 14.96 48.17
CA ILE A 130 -9.58 15.99 47.26
C ILE A 130 -9.40 17.35 47.96
N GLY A 131 -10.29 17.72 48.90
CA GLY A 131 -10.31 19.03 49.56
C GLY A 131 -9.41 19.18 50.80
N GLU A 132 -8.44 20.11 50.78
CA GLU A 132 -7.41 20.24 51.84
C GLU A 132 -7.57 21.44 52.79
N LYS A 133 -8.15 22.55 52.32
CA LYS A 133 -7.95 23.86 52.96
C LYS A 133 -9.04 24.28 53.96
N GLY A 134 -10.20 23.62 53.96
CA GLY A 134 -11.30 23.93 54.88
C GLY A 134 -11.99 25.28 54.62
N ILE A 135 -11.81 25.80 53.40
CA ILE A 135 -12.36 27.08 52.90
C ILE A 135 -13.19 26.88 51.62
N GLY A 136 -13.19 25.67 51.04
CA GLY A 136 -13.80 25.39 49.74
C GLY A 136 -15.29 25.73 49.68
N PHE A 137 -16.05 25.45 50.75
CA PHE A 137 -17.46 25.87 50.81
C PHE A 137 -17.62 27.40 50.76
N LYS A 138 -16.66 28.17 51.27
CA LYS A 138 -16.77 29.65 51.30
C LYS A 138 -16.68 30.28 49.92
N SER A 139 -16.22 29.56 48.89
CA SER A 139 -16.26 30.07 47.51
C SER A 139 -17.68 30.32 47.00
N VAL A 140 -18.72 29.71 47.60
CA VAL A 140 -20.11 29.99 47.20
C VAL A 140 -20.51 31.45 47.43
N PHE A 141 -19.81 32.16 48.34
CA PHE A 141 -20.07 33.57 48.60
C PHE A 141 -19.70 34.51 47.45
N LEU A 142 -18.90 34.03 46.49
CA LEU A 142 -18.62 34.77 45.25
C LEU A 142 -19.89 34.97 44.42
N VAL A 143 -20.80 34.01 44.48
CA VAL A 143 -22.01 33.97 43.65
C VAL A 143 -23.29 34.16 44.47
N SER A 144 -23.27 34.02 45.80
CA SER A 144 -24.44 34.14 46.66
C SER A 144 -24.11 34.82 47.99
N SER A 145 -24.85 35.85 48.39
CA SER A 145 -24.65 36.48 49.70
C SER A 145 -25.26 35.67 50.86
N GLN A 146 -26.20 34.76 50.57
CA GLN A 146 -26.92 34.00 51.59
C GLN A 146 -27.08 32.51 51.20
N PRO A 147 -26.01 31.70 51.22
CA PRO A 147 -26.10 30.28 50.93
C PRO A 147 -26.87 29.54 52.02
N HIS A 148 -27.76 28.62 51.63
CA HIS A 148 -28.51 27.74 52.52
C HIS A 148 -28.06 26.29 52.35
N ILE A 149 -28.17 25.52 53.43
CA ILE A 149 -27.87 24.08 53.48
C ILE A 149 -29.04 23.37 54.17
N PHE A 150 -29.63 22.44 53.44
CA PHE A 150 -30.66 21.54 53.92
C PHE A 150 -30.08 20.14 53.87
N SER A 151 -29.88 19.52 55.03
CA SER A 151 -29.30 18.18 55.07
C SER A 151 -29.59 17.46 56.39
N ASN A 152 -30.11 16.23 56.34
CA ASN A 152 -30.33 15.38 57.52
C ASN A 152 -31.04 16.10 58.69
N GLY A 153 -32.09 16.86 58.37
CA GLY A 153 -32.87 17.65 59.34
C GLY A 153 -32.29 19.01 59.71
N TYR A 154 -31.04 19.34 59.34
CA TYR A 154 -30.53 20.71 59.40
C TYR A 154 -31.17 21.58 58.31
N GLN A 155 -31.60 22.78 58.69
CA GLN A 155 -32.14 23.80 57.79
C GLN A 155 -31.47 25.12 58.18
N ILE A 156 -30.29 25.36 57.62
CA ILE A 156 -29.44 26.49 58.01
C ILE A 156 -29.08 27.37 56.83
N LYS A 157 -28.85 28.65 57.11
CA LYS A 157 -28.24 29.60 56.18
C LYS A 157 -27.04 30.27 56.79
N PHE A 158 -26.21 30.83 55.94
CA PHE A 158 -25.11 31.72 56.31
C PHE A 158 -25.31 33.05 55.59
N SER A 159 -24.73 34.13 56.13
CA SER A 159 -24.80 35.46 55.54
C SER A 159 -23.40 36.01 55.32
N GLU A 160 -23.15 36.62 54.16
CA GLU A 160 -21.95 37.40 53.87
C GLU A 160 -21.82 38.59 54.84
N GLU A 161 -22.94 39.30 55.03
CA GLU A 161 -23.04 40.42 55.96
C GLU A 161 -22.86 39.95 57.42
N PRO A 162 -22.11 40.72 58.24
CA PRO A 162 -21.93 40.42 59.66
C PRO A 162 -23.27 40.31 60.41
N SER A 163 -23.42 39.24 61.19
CA SER A 163 -24.58 39.09 62.07
C SER A 163 -24.66 40.26 63.07
N PRO A 164 -25.81 40.93 63.23
CA PRO A 164 -25.97 42.01 64.21
C PRO A 164 -25.70 41.58 65.66
N GLU A 165 -25.81 40.28 65.95
CA GLU A 165 -25.67 39.72 67.30
C GLU A 165 -24.21 39.52 67.72
N CYS A 166 -23.31 39.25 66.77
CA CYS A 166 -21.91 38.92 67.07
C CYS A 166 -20.86 39.63 66.19
N GLY A 167 -21.27 40.35 65.14
CA GLY A 167 -20.36 41.07 64.24
C GLY A 167 -19.55 40.17 63.30
N ILE A 168 -19.96 38.91 63.11
CA ILE A 168 -19.24 37.93 62.28
C ILE A 168 -20.14 37.49 61.12
N GLY A 169 -19.60 37.52 59.89
CA GLY A 169 -20.23 36.99 58.67
C GLY A 169 -19.64 35.64 58.23
N TYR A 170 -20.14 35.09 57.12
CA TYR A 170 -19.71 33.88 56.39
C TYR A 170 -19.81 32.52 57.11
N ILE A 171 -19.61 32.49 58.43
CA ILE A 171 -19.42 31.26 59.21
C ILE A 171 -20.46 31.06 60.33
N VAL A 172 -21.30 32.05 60.58
CA VAL A 172 -22.35 31.99 61.59
C VAL A 172 -23.57 31.28 60.99
N PRO A 173 -23.97 30.10 61.50
CA PRO A 173 -25.17 29.43 61.04
C PRO A 173 -26.41 30.10 61.63
N GLU A 174 -27.44 30.27 60.81
CA GLU A 174 -28.77 30.75 61.21
C GLU A 174 -29.82 29.71 60.82
N TRP A 175 -30.77 29.44 61.72
CA TRP A 175 -31.86 28.52 61.42
C TRP A 175 -32.86 29.14 60.44
N VAL A 176 -33.40 28.34 59.52
CA VAL A 176 -34.40 28.75 58.53
C VAL A 176 -35.78 28.27 58.97
N ASP A 177 -36.67 29.19 59.34
CA ASP A 177 -38.02 28.85 59.84
C ASP A 177 -39.12 28.86 58.77
N LYS A 178 -38.96 29.62 57.67
CA LYS A 178 -40.06 29.88 56.69
C LYS A 178 -39.71 29.56 55.24
N HIS A 179 -38.73 30.26 54.67
CA HIS A 179 -38.39 30.16 53.25
C HIS A 179 -36.88 29.92 53.06
N PRO A 180 -36.46 28.99 52.18
CA PRO A 180 -37.31 28.02 51.50
C PRO A 180 -37.80 26.95 52.48
N SER A 181 -38.99 26.40 52.24
CA SER A 181 -39.52 25.22 52.93
C SER A 181 -39.12 23.95 52.18
N VAL A 182 -39.19 22.80 52.86
CA VAL A 182 -38.94 21.48 52.21
C VAL A 182 -39.93 21.26 51.06
N PHE A 183 -41.17 21.75 51.18
CA PHE A 183 -42.18 21.66 50.12
C PHE A 183 -41.75 22.42 48.85
N ASP A 184 -41.17 23.62 48.99
CA ASP A 184 -40.66 24.39 47.84
C ASP A 184 -39.59 23.59 47.08
N LEU A 185 -38.74 22.84 47.80
CA LEU A 185 -37.70 21.99 47.20
C LEU A 185 -38.28 20.76 46.50
N GLU A 186 -39.29 20.12 47.09
CA GLU A 186 -40.00 18.98 46.49
C GLU A 186 -40.74 19.39 45.21
N GLU A 187 -41.32 20.58 45.15
CA GLU A 187 -41.97 21.12 43.94
C GLU A 187 -40.96 21.28 42.79
N ILE A 188 -39.78 21.84 43.08
CA ILE A 188 -38.73 22.09 42.07
C ILE A 188 -38.08 20.78 41.60
N TYR A 189 -37.82 19.85 42.52
CA TYR A 189 -37.20 18.57 42.18
C TYR A 189 -38.17 17.62 41.44
N GLY A 190 -39.47 17.86 41.63
CA GLY A 190 -40.57 17.10 41.09
C GLY A 190 -41.25 16.26 42.16
N SER A 191 -42.56 16.46 42.34
CA SER A 191 -43.35 15.87 43.43
C SER A 191 -43.42 14.33 43.44
N THR A 192 -42.96 13.66 42.38
CA THR A 192 -42.89 12.19 42.28
C THR A 192 -41.50 11.63 42.64
N ASN A 193 -40.49 12.48 42.81
CA ASN A 193 -39.12 12.09 43.10
C ASN A 193 -38.82 12.25 44.60
N VAL A 194 -38.02 11.35 45.16
CA VAL A 194 -37.52 11.50 46.53
C VAL A 194 -36.43 12.57 46.53
N LEU A 195 -36.64 13.64 47.31
CA LEU A 195 -35.67 14.73 47.46
C LEU A 195 -34.31 14.17 47.96
N PRO A 196 -33.18 14.51 47.30
CA PRO A 196 -31.86 14.12 47.79
C PRO A 196 -31.58 14.67 49.19
N ILE A 197 -30.85 13.89 50.00
CA ILE A 197 -30.67 14.18 51.43
C ILE A 197 -30.00 15.53 51.66
N THR A 198 -28.99 15.89 50.85
CA THR A 198 -28.30 17.18 50.93
C THR A 198 -28.70 18.06 49.76
N THR A 199 -29.24 19.24 50.08
CA THR A 199 -29.51 20.32 49.13
C THR A 199 -28.77 21.59 49.57
N VAL A 200 -27.91 22.12 48.70
CA VAL A 200 -27.30 23.45 48.86
C VAL A 200 -28.04 24.43 47.96
N ILE A 201 -28.46 25.56 48.51
CA ILE A 201 -29.30 26.54 47.81
C ILE A 201 -28.57 27.88 47.79
N LEU A 202 -28.33 28.40 46.60
CA LEU A 202 -27.55 29.60 46.38
C LEU A 202 -28.45 30.65 45.68
N PRO A 203 -29.08 31.57 46.42
CA PRO A 203 -29.68 32.76 45.81
C PRO A 203 -28.58 33.60 45.17
N LEU A 204 -28.62 33.73 43.85
CA LEU A 204 -27.50 34.28 43.09
C LEU A 204 -27.49 35.81 43.15
N LYS A 205 -26.29 36.38 43.25
CA LYS A 205 -26.05 37.81 43.00
C LYS A 205 -26.38 38.09 41.53
N ASP A 206 -27.24 39.06 41.23
CA ASP A 206 -27.72 39.33 39.85
C ASP A 206 -26.57 39.50 38.83
N ALA A 207 -25.50 40.20 39.22
CA ALA A 207 -24.32 40.40 38.38
C ALA A 207 -23.57 39.09 38.02
N LYS A 208 -23.80 38.00 38.77
CA LYS A 208 -23.11 36.72 38.62
C LYS A 208 -23.94 35.66 37.88
N VAL A 209 -25.25 35.87 37.72
CA VAL A 209 -26.14 34.92 37.01
C VAL A 209 -25.62 34.57 35.61
N PRO A 210 -25.19 35.52 34.74
CA PRO A 210 -24.67 35.17 33.42
C PRO A 210 -23.39 34.33 33.48
N ALA A 211 -22.52 34.59 34.46
CA ALA A 211 -21.27 33.86 34.63
C ALA A 211 -21.52 32.41 35.09
N VAL A 212 -22.43 32.21 36.06
CA VAL A 212 -22.85 30.89 36.54
C VAL A 212 -23.49 30.07 35.41
N ARG A 213 -24.42 30.67 34.66
CA ARG A 213 -25.06 30.01 33.51
C ARG A 213 -24.03 29.56 32.48
N LYS A 214 -23.12 30.47 32.09
CA LYS A 214 -22.04 30.15 31.15
C LYS A 214 -21.19 29.00 31.66
N GLN A 215 -20.82 29.01 32.94
CA GLN A 215 -19.99 27.98 33.53
C GLN A 215 -20.65 26.60 33.52
N LEU A 216 -21.92 26.52 33.92
CA LEU A 216 -22.72 25.30 33.87
C LEU A 216 -22.79 24.76 32.44
N SER A 217 -23.07 25.63 31.46
CA SER A 217 -23.12 25.23 30.04
C SER A 217 -21.76 24.79 29.46
N SER A 218 -20.64 25.26 30.02
CA SER A 218 -19.29 24.93 29.55
C SER A 218 -18.66 23.72 30.25
N MET A 219 -19.42 23.00 31.08
CA MET A 219 -18.89 21.89 31.86
C MET A 219 -18.51 20.72 30.94
N HIS A 220 -17.25 20.30 31.02
CA HIS A 220 -16.76 19.21 30.17
C HIS A 220 -17.36 17.85 30.58
N PRO A 221 -17.86 17.04 29.62
CA PRO A 221 -18.38 15.71 29.91
C PRO A 221 -17.38 14.78 30.60
N GLU A 222 -16.09 14.96 30.34
CA GLU A 222 -15.01 14.12 30.88
C GLU A 222 -14.68 14.39 32.36
N ILE A 223 -15.40 15.29 33.03
CA ILE A 223 -15.21 15.63 34.44
C ILE A 223 -15.32 14.42 35.39
N LEU A 224 -16.09 13.41 35.01
CA LEU A 224 -16.29 12.19 35.80
C LEU A 224 -15.13 11.18 35.68
N LEU A 225 -14.26 11.28 34.67
CA LEU A 225 -13.28 10.23 34.33
C LEU A 225 -12.35 9.83 35.50
N PHE A 226 -12.05 10.78 36.37
CA PHE A 226 -11.09 10.59 37.47
C PHE A 226 -11.71 10.82 38.86
N LEU A 227 -13.04 10.90 38.93
CA LEU A 227 -13.77 10.84 40.19
C LEU A 227 -13.95 9.38 40.59
N SER A 228 -13.80 9.10 41.89
CA SER A 228 -13.85 7.75 42.44
C SER A 228 -15.25 7.35 42.92
N LYS A 229 -16.06 8.32 43.35
CA LYS A 229 -17.40 8.08 43.90
C LYS A 229 -18.50 8.58 42.99
N ILE A 230 -18.49 9.86 42.59
CA ILE A 230 -19.55 10.43 41.74
C ILE A 230 -19.55 9.72 40.39
N ARG A 231 -20.69 9.09 40.05
CA ARG A 231 -20.88 8.37 38.78
C ARG A 231 -21.85 9.08 37.83
N LYS A 232 -22.61 10.07 38.31
CA LYS A 232 -23.58 10.82 37.52
C LYS A 232 -23.60 12.31 37.89
N LEU A 233 -23.66 13.16 36.88
CA LEU A 233 -23.67 14.60 36.98
C LEU A 233 -24.70 15.18 36.01
N SER A 234 -25.64 15.98 36.49
CA SER A 234 -26.68 16.57 35.63
C SER A 234 -26.85 18.05 35.88
N ILE A 235 -27.17 18.79 34.82
CA ILE A 235 -27.47 20.21 34.84
C ILE A 235 -28.85 20.42 34.22
N LYS A 236 -29.68 21.20 34.92
CA LYS A 236 -31.02 21.61 34.49
C LYS A 236 -31.17 23.12 34.64
N GLU A 237 -31.83 23.75 33.67
CA GLU A 237 -32.28 25.13 33.79
C GLU A 237 -33.80 25.21 33.60
N ILE A 238 -34.49 25.79 34.57
CA ILE A 238 -35.95 25.91 34.64
C ILE A 238 -36.32 27.40 34.54
N GLY A 239 -36.94 27.79 33.43
CA GLY A 239 -37.42 29.16 33.20
C GLY A 239 -38.80 29.44 33.83
N ASP A 240 -39.27 30.69 33.67
CA ASP A 240 -40.55 31.15 34.22
C ASP A 240 -41.79 30.54 33.53
N ASP A 241 -41.71 30.25 32.22
CA ASP A 241 -42.77 29.56 31.48
C ASP A 241 -42.48 28.05 31.43
N SER A 242 -43.26 27.29 32.21
CA SER A 242 -43.18 25.82 32.37
C SER A 242 -43.21 24.97 31.09
N THR A 243 -43.40 25.58 29.91
CA THR A 243 -43.43 24.94 28.59
C THR A 243 -42.09 24.91 27.86
N GLU A 244 -41.08 25.68 28.25
CA GLU A 244 -39.73 25.64 27.66
C GLU A 244 -38.69 25.24 28.72
N GLN A 245 -38.61 23.94 29.02
CA GLN A 245 -37.48 23.41 29.79
C GLN A 245 -36.24 23.44 28.89
N SER A 246 -35.15 24.06 29.38
CA SER A 246 -33.87 24.03 28.69
C SER A 246 -33.39 22.57 28.58
N PRO A 247 -32.61 22.22 27.55
CA PRO A 247 -32.14 20.86 27.37
C PRO A 247 -31.36 20.40 28.61
N LEU A 248 -31.76 19.26 29.17
CA LEU A 248 -31.02 18.55 30.20
C LEU A 248 -29.63 18.22 29.66
N THR A 249 -28.58 18.66 30.36
CA THR A 249 -27.22 18.15 30.13
C THR A 249 -26.92 17.13 31.21
N GLU A 250 -26.75 15.87 30.83
CA GLU A 250 -26.43 14.79 31.75
C GLU A 250 -25.18 14.06 31.30
N VAL A 251 -24.33 13.74 32.27
CA VAL A 251 -23.11 12.97 32.07
C VAL A 251 -23.13 11.84 33.09
N SER A 252 -22.89 10.61 32.64
CA SER A 252 -22.83 9.46 33.54
C SER A 252 -21.82 8.41 33.09
N ILE A 253 -21.32 7.64 34.05
CA ILE A 253 -20.53 6.45 33.81
C ILE A 253 -21.48 5.27 33.73
N SER A 254 -21.73 4.73 32.54
CA SER A 254 -22.65 3.60 32.37
C SER A 254 -22.05 2.26 32.74
N SER A 255 -20.74 2.08 32.50
CA SER A 255 -20.05 0.86 32.92
C SER A 255 -18.55 1.00 33.07
N GLU A 256 -17.98 0.12 33.89
CA GLU A 256 -16.54 -0.05 34.10
C GLU A 256 -16.23 -1.55 33.94
N LYS A 257 -15.37 -1.90 32.98
CA LYS A 257 -15.12 -3.29 32.56
C LYS A 257 -13.63 -3.54 32.30
N ASP A 258 -13.29 -4.79 31.99
CA ASP A 258 -11.95 -5.22 31.55
C ASP A 258 -10.81 -4.91 32.53
N TYR A 259 -11.11 -4.93 33.83
CA TYR A 259 -10.12 -4.66 34.88
C TYR A 259 -9.00 -5.71 34.88
N GLN A 260 -7.76 -5.23 34.85
CA GLN A 260 -6.54 -6.06 34.87
C GLN A 260 -5.47 -5.46 35.77
N MET A 261 -4.87 -6.29 36.62
CA MET A 261 -3.73 -5.93 37.45
C MET A 261 -2.41 -6.40 36.83
N ARG A 262 -1.43 -5.49 36.73
CA ARG A 262 -0.09 -5.73 36.18
C ARG A 262 0.96 -5.55 37.29
N LYS A 263 1.18 -6.62 38.06
CA LYS A 263 2.08 -6.61 39.22
C LYS A 263 3.53 -6.20 38.89
N ASN A 264 4.02 -6.52 37.70
CA ASN A 264 5.41 -6.26 37.31
C ASN A 264 5.75 -4.76 37.23
N VAL A 265 4.75 -3.91 36.97
CA VAL A 265 4.91 -2.47 36.77
C VAL A 265 4.07 -1.63 37.75
N ASP A 266 3.49 -2.26 38.78
CA ASP A 266 2.54 -1.67 39.73
C ASP A 266 1.47 -0.80 39.05
N ALA A 267 0.80 -1.40 38.05
CA ALA A 267 -0.23 -0.76 37.26
C ALA A 267 -1.54 -1.55 37.23
N GLU A 268 -2.64 -0.84 37.04
CA GLU A 268 -3.97 -1.39 36.77
C GLU A 268 -4.56 -0.75 35.50
N SER A 269 -5.31 -1.53 34.74
CA SER A 269 -6.01 -1.03 33.54
C SER A 269 -7.46 -1.45 33.52
N TYR A 270 -8.34 -0.60 33.00
CA TYR A 270 -9.78 -0.85 32.87
C TYR A 270 -10.37 0.03 31.77
N THR A 271 -11.55 -0.32 31.27
CA THR A 271 -12.29 0.50 30.29
C THR A 271 -13.49 1.16 30.96
N LEU A 272 -13.57 2.48 30.87
CA LEU A 272 -14.67 3.28 31.41
C LEU A 272 -15.54 3.78 30.25
N HIS A 273 -16.84 3.50 30.30
CA HIS A 273 -17.82 3.98 29.32
C HIS A 273 -18.51 5.23 29.84
N LEU A 274 -18.31 6.35 29.14
CA LEU A 274 -18.84 7.65 29.51
C LEU A 274 -19.94 8.04 28.51
N ASP A 275 -21.11 8.35 29.05
CA ASP A 275 -22.28 8.79 28.29
C ASP A 275 -22.57 10.25 28.61
N ALA A 276 -22.75 11.04 27.56
CA ALA A 276 -23.15 12.43 27.63
C ALA A 276 -24.43 12.63 26.82
N GLN A 277 -25.44 13.22 27.45
CA GLN A 277 -26.70 13.57 26.83
C GLN A 277 -26.86 15.08 26.86
N GLU A 278 -27.02 15.71 25.69
CA GLU A 278 -27.29 17.14 25.57
C GLU A 278 -28.34 17.38 24.49
N ALA A 279 -29.44 18.06 24.85
CA ALA A 279 -30.52 18.41 23.92
C ALA A 279 -31.06 17.24 23.07
N GLY A 280 -31.13 16.05 23.66
CA GLY A 280 -31.62 14.82 22.99
C GLY A 280 -30.60 14.13 22.08
N LYS A 281 -29.37 14.65 21.96
CA LYS A 281 -28.24 13.92 21.37
C LYS A 281 -27.54 13.14 22.45
N GLU A 282 -27.29 11.86 22.18
CA GLU A 282 -26.56 10.96 23.05
C GLU A 282 -25.20 10.68 22.41
N GLU A 283 -24.13 11.01 23.14
CA GLU A 283 -22.76 10.72 22.76
C GLU A 283 -22.17 9.75 23.76
N HIS A 284 -21.51 8.71 23.26
CA HIS A 284 -20.89 7.67 24.06
C HIS A 284 -19.42 7.55 23.66
N CYS A 285 -18.51 7.60 24.64
CA CYS A 285 -17.09 7.42 24.42
C CYS A 285 -16.48 6.44 25.46
N PRO A 286 -15.90 5.31 25.03
CA PRO A 286 -15.11 4.46 25.89
C PRO A 286 -13.71 5.05 26.11
N TYR A 287 -13.18 4.98 27.31
CA TYR A 287 -11.81 5.37 27.65
C TYR A 287 -11.06 4.17 28.20
N TYR A 288 -9.94 3.82 27.56
CA TYR A 288 -8.99 2.88 28.17
C TYR A 288 -8.17 3.63 29.22
N MET A 289 -8.31 3.21 30.47
CA MET A 289 -7.67 3.80 31.62
C MET A 289 -6.44 2.99 31.99
N TRP A 290 -5.29 3.66 32.12
CA TRP A 290 -4.05 3.07 32.59
C TRP A 290 -3.56 3.82 33.82
N LYS A 291 -3.59 3.17 34.99
CA LYS A 291 -3.22 3.77 36.26
C LYS A 291 -1.98 3.09 36.81
N GLN A 292 -0.90 3.84 36.99
CA GLN A 292 0.40 3.31 37.39
C GLN A 292 1.01 4.11 38.54
N ARG A 293 1.68 3.39 39.44
CA ARG A 293 2.29 3.97 40.63
C ARG A 293 3.81 4.08 40.48
N PHE A 294 4.36 5.20 40.93
CA PHE A 294 5.80 5.48 40.89
C PHE A 294 6.29 5.97 42.25
N PRO A 295 7.47 5.54 42.72
CA PRO A 295 8.04 6.06 43.96
C PRO A 295 8.42 7.54 43.82
N VAL A 296 8.09 8.33 44.84
CA VAL A 296 8.44 9.76 44.88
C VAL A 296 9.94 9.91 45.10
N LYS A 297 10.61 10.55 44.13
CA LYS A 297 12.05 10.85 44.23
C LYS A 297 12.32 11.84 45.38
N PRO A 298 13.40 11.67 46.17
CA PRO A 298 13.73 12.56 47.28
C PRO A 298 13.77 14.05 46.90
N GLU A 299 14.34 14.39 45.76
CA GLU A 299 14.48 15.75 45.22
C GLU A 299 13.15 16.39 44.78
N CYS A 300 12.12 15.58 44.54
CA CYS A 300 10.79 16.05 44.15
C CYS A 300 9.85 16.24 45.35
N ARG A 301 10.29 15.92 46.58
CA ARG A 301 9.46 16.07 47.78
C ARG A 301 9.19 17.54 48.10
N VAL A 302 7.97 17.83 48.51
CA VAL A 302 7.50 19.17 48.84
C VAL A 302 6.73 19.15 50.15
N LYS A 303 6.84 20.22 50.95
CA LYS A 303 6.19 20.34 52.27
C LYS A 303 4.68 20.06 52.26
N LYS A 304 4.01 20.33 51.15
CA LYS A 304 2.56 20.14 50.99
C LYS A 304 2.15 18.67 50.81
N ARG A 305 3.10 17.75 50.58
CA ARG A 305 2.87 16.33 50.23
C ARG A 305 3.90 15.41 50.91
N GLU A 306 4.35 15.77 52.11
CA GLU A 306 5.38 14.99 52.81
C GLU A 306 4.93 13.56 53.13
N GLU A 307 3.62 13.37 53.28
CA GLU A 307 2.97 12.10 53.57
C GLU A 307 2.78 11.16 52.36
N VAL A 308 3.09 11.64 51.15
CA VAL A 308 2.87 10.87 49.92
C VAL A 308 4.19 10.30 49.41
N ASP A 309 4.32 8.98 49.49
CA ASP A 309 5.53 8.25 49.06
C ASP A 309 5.44 7.67 47.65
N MET A 310 4.23 7.62 47.07
CA MET A 310 4.00 7.11 45.71
C MET A 310 3.14 8.08 44.91
N TRP A 311 3.61 8.49 43.73
CA TRP A 311 2.78 9.13 42.72
C TRP A 311 1.88 8.10 42.06
N THR A 312 0.62 8.48 41.81
CA THR A 312 -0.30 7.71 40.98
C THR A 312 -0.60 8.53 39.75
N ILE A 313 -0.27 7.99 38.58
CA ILE A 313 -0.49 8.63 37.27
C ILE A 313 -1.53 7.80 36.54
N THR A 314 -2.61 8.44 36.10
CA THR A 314 -3.64 7.80 35.28
C THR A 314 -3.64 8.41 33.88
N LEU A 315 -3.46 7.58 32.86
CA LEU A 315 -3.59 7.97 31.46
C LEU A 315 -4.94 7.46 30.94
N ALA A 316 -5.73 8.34 30.32
CA ALA A 316 -7.00 7.96 29.70
C ALA A 316 -6.90 8.10 28.19
N PHE A 317 -7.15 7.01 27.47
CA PHE A 317 -7.07 6.91 26.02
C PHE A 317 -8.49 6.76 25.43
N PRO A 318 -9.03 7.80 24.77
CA PRO A 318 -10.37 7.75 24.20
C PRO A 318 -10.43 6.77 23.02
N HIS A 319 -11.46 5.92 22.98
CA HIS A 319 -11.73 5.06 21.84
C HIS A 319 -12.66 5.79 20.85
N GLY A 320 -12.05 6.59 19.97
CA GLY A 320 -12.76 7.44 19.03
C GLY A 320 -12.57 8.92 19.34
N GLN A 321 -13.59 9.73 19.08
CA GLN A 321 -13.53 11.16 19.36
C GLN A 321 -13.86 11.44 20.83
N ARG A 322 -13.12 12.38 21.43
CA ARG A 322 -13.41 12.86 22.79
C ARG A 322 -14.74 13.60 22.83
N LEU A 323 -15.53 13.37 23.87
CA LEU A 323 -16.80 14.08 24.10
C LEU A 323 -16.61 15.60 24.25
N GLY A 324 -15.49 16.04 24.81
CA GLY A 324 -15.17 17.47 24.91
C GLY A 324 -14.59 18.10 23.63
N GLY A 325 -14.43 17.33 22.55
CA GLY A 325 -13.81 17.78 21.30
C GLY A 325 -12.30 18.09 21.41
N ALA A 326 -11.77 18.79 20.40
CA ALA A 326 -10.33 19.07 20.27
C ALA A 326 -9.78 20.05 21.32
N ASN A 327 -10.64 20.90 21.90
CA ASN A 327 -10.26 21.88 22.91
C ASN A 327 -10.46 21.38 24.35
N ALA A 328 -10.73 20.09 24.53
CA ALA A 328 -10.91 19.51 25.85
C ALA A 328 -9.59 19.50 26.64
N PRO A 329 -9.62 19.76 27.96
CA PRO A 329 -8.44 19.72 28.81
C PRO A 329 -7.69 18.40 28.71
N GLY A 330 -6.36 18.44 28.62
CA GLY A 330 -5.51 17.25 28.58
C GLY A 330 -4.86 16.92 29.93
N ILE A 331 -4.86 17.85 30.90
CA ILE A 331 -4.31 17.66 32.24
C ILE A 331 -5.41 17.74 33.29
N TYR A 332 -5.42 16.76 34.19
CA TYR A 332 -6.36 16.66 35.30
C TYR A 332 -5.61 16.53 36.63
N ALA A 333 -6.15 17.21 37.63
CA ALA A 333 -5.82 16.98 39.04
C ALA A 333 -7.10 16.59 39.75
N PHE A 334 -7.52 15.35 39.50
CA PHE A 334 -8.85 14.76 39.79
C PHE A 334 -10.01 15.41 39.03
N LEU A 335 -10.03 16.74 38.96
CA LEU A 335 -10.90 17.54 38.10
C LEU A 335 -10.10 18.17 36.94
N PRO A 336 -10.76 18.54 35.83
CA PRO A 336 -10.11 19.17 34.68
C PRO A 336 -9.43 20.49 35.07
N THR A 337 -8.29 20.76 34.42
CA THR A 337 -7.68 22.10 34.34
C THR A 337 -8.16 22.81 33.07
N GLU A 338 -7.62 24.00 32.74
CA GLU A 338 -7.86 24.64 31.44
C GLU A 338 -6.74 24.34 30.42
N MET A 339 -5.83 23.42 30.74
CA MET A 339 -4.68 23.09 29.89
C MET A 339 -5.06 22.17 28.73
N VAL A 340 -5.15 22.73 27.52
CA VAL A 340 -5.20 21.98 26.27
C VAL A 340 -3.78 21.58 25.87
N THR A 341 -3.53 20.27 25.68
CA THR A 341 -2.15 19.73 25.53
C THR A 341 -1.77 19.33 24.11
N ASN A 342 -2.74 19.11 23.21
CA ASN A 342 -2.59 18.41 21.92
C ASN A 342 -2.20 16.93 22.01
N PHE A 343 -2.12 16.36 23.21
CA PHE A 343 -1.93 14.92 23.35
C PHE A 343 -3.25 14.20 23.06
N PRO A 344 -3.21 13.06 22.35
CA PRO A 344 -4.41 12.27 22.04
C PRO A 344 -4.88 11.42 23.24
N PHE A 345 -4.37 11.69 24.44
CA PHE A 345 -4.71 11.06 25.70
C PHE A 345 -4.68 12.10 26.82
N ILE A 346 -5.37 11.78 27.93
CA ILE A 346 -5.50 12.65 29.09
C ILE A 346 -4.53 12.18 30.18
N ILE A 347 -3.86 13.12 30.85
CA ILE A 347 -2.97 12.85 31.97
C ILE A 347 -3.65 13.33 33.26
N GLN A 348 -3.92 12.40 34.16
CA GLN A 348 -4.26 12.71 35.54
C GLN A 348 -3.09 12.36 36.46
N ALA A 349 -2.83 13.24 37.43
CA ALA A 349 -2.04 12.93 38.62
C ALA A 349 -2.39 13.91 39.76
N ASP A 350 -1.79 13.74 40.94
CA ASP A 350 -1.88 14.71 42.03
C ASP A 350 -1.01 15.96 41.77
N PHE A 351 -1.31 16.72 40.71
CA PHE A 351 -0.57 17.92 40.36
C PHE A 351 -0.83 19.07 41.35
N LEU A 352 0.22 19.83 41.67
CA LEU A 352 0.09 21.12 42.34
C LEU A 352 -0.36 22.18 41.33
N LEU A 353 -1.49 22.83 41.61
CA LEU A 353 -2.11 23.81 40.71
C LEU A 353 -1.80 25.26 41.13
N ALA A 354 -1.86 26.17 40.16
CA ALA A 354 -1.98 27.60 40.43
C ALA A 354 -3.28 27.88 41.21
N SER A 355 -3.36 29.03 41.91
CA SER A 355 -4.56 29.40 42.66
C SER A 355 -5.81 29.43 41.77
N SER A 356 -5.66 29.84 40.50
CA SER A 356 -6.73 29.83 39.50
C SER A 356 -7.06 28.46 38.92
N ARG A 357 -6.40 27.36 39.32
CA ARG A 357 -6.55 25.99 38.76
C ARG A 357 -6.44 25.83 37.23
N GLU A 358 -6.23 26.90 36.48
CA GLU A 358 -6.13 26.91 35.02
C GLU A 358 -4.92 26.10 34.55
N THR A 359 -3.83 26.17 35.32
CA THR A 359 -2.55 25.56 35.00
C THR A 359 -1.93 24.85 36.20
N ILE A 360 -1.07 23.88 35.90
CA ILE A 360 -0.18 23.29 36.91
C ILE A 360 0.99 24.24 37.20
N LEU A 361 1.54 24.16 38.41
CA LEU A 361 2.77 24.89 38.77
C LEU A 361 3.97 24.24 38.10
N PHE A 362 4.39 24.74 36.95
CA PHE A 362 5.49 24.16 36.16
C PHE A 362 6.84 24.17 36.86
N ASP A 363 7.10 25.17 37.72
CA ASP A 363 8.37 25.27 38.46
C ASP A 363 8.47 24.33 39.65
N SER A 364 7.37 23.67 40.02
CA SER A 364 7.32 22.74 41.15
C SER A 364 8.13 21.47 40.86
N PRO A 365 9.11 21.10 41.71
CA PRO A 365 9.83 19.83 41.61
C PRO A 365 8.89 18.60 41.63
N TRP A 366 7.76 18.70 42.35
CA TRP A 366 6.74 17.67 42.41
C TRP A 366 6.09 17.40 41.05
N ASN A 367 5.64 18.46 40.36
CA ASN A 367 5.00 18.32 39.05
C ASN A 367 6.00 17.89 37.97
N LYS A 368 7.24 18.40 38.02
CA LYS A 368 8.32 17.96 37.13
C LYS A 368 8.57 16.45 37.28
N GLY A 369 8.69 15.97 38.53
CA GLY A 369 8.85 14.55 38.82
C GLY A 369 7.71 13.68 38.29
N ILE A 370 6.45 14.13 38.45
CA ILE A 370 5.29 13.43 37.85
C ILE A 370 5.40 13.38 36.32
N LEU A 371 5.68 14.50 35.66
CA LEU A 371 5.78 14.58 34.20
C LEU A 371 6.94 13.73 33.65
N GLU A 372 8.03 13.57 34.38
CA GLU A 372 9.14 12.66 34.03
C GLU A 372 8.72 11.19 34.03
N CYS A 373 7.71 10.81 34.82
CA CYS A 373 7.18 9.44 34.87
C CYS A 373 6.14 9.15 33.76
N VAL A 374 5.48 10.18 33.21
CA VAL A 374 4.44 10.03 32.16
C VAL A 374 4.94 9.24 30.94
N PRO A 375 6.15 9.47 30.38
CA PRO A 375 6.64 8.69 29.25
C PRO A 375 6.72 7.19 29.53
N SER A 376 7.18 6.78 30.72
CA SER A 376 7.23 5.36 31.08
C SER A 376 5.82 4.78 31.20
N ALA A 377 4.91 5.51 31.86
CA ALA A 377 3.51 5.07 31.97
C ALA A 377 2.83 4.92 30.61
N PHE A 378 3.12 5.83 29.67
CA PHE A 378 2.60 5.78 28.31
C PHE A 378 3.10 4.54 27.56
N ILE A 379 4.41 4.24 27.64
CA ILE A 379 5.01 3.09 26.96
C ILE A 379 4.45 1.77 27.52
N ASP A 380 4.32 1.66 28.84
CA ASP A 380 3.73 0.48 29.47
C ASP A 380 2.25 0.30 29.05
N ALA A 381 1.49 1.39 29.02
CA ALA A 381 0.10 1.39 28.54
C ALA A 381 -0.01 0.97 27.07
N LEU A 382 0.82 1.54 26.20
CA LEU A 382 0.83 1.24 24.76
C LEU A 382 1.27 -0.21 24.51
N ASN A 383 2.29 -0.70 25.22
CA ASN A 383 2.70 -2.10 25.18
C ASN A 383 1.56 -3.02 25.60
N SER A 384 0.82 -2.69 26.67
CA SER A 384 -0.36 -3.45 27.10
C SER A 384 -1.46 -3.46 26.02
N LEU A 385 -1.72 -2.31 25.39
CA LEU A 385 -2.71 -2.18 24.31
C LEU A 385 -2.34 -2.96 23.05
N VAL A 386 -1.05 -2.98 22.67
CA VAL A 386 -0.57 -3.64 21.44
C VAL A 386 -0.35 -5.14 21.64
N LYS A 387 0.13 -5.56 22.82
CA LYS A 387 0.57 -6.94 23.11
C LYS A 387 -0.42 -7.76 23.95
N SER A 388 -1.60 -7.22 24.28
CA SER A 388 -2.58 -7.98 25.08
C SER A 388 -3.05 -9.25 24.36
N THR A 389 -3.17 -10.34 25.12
CA THR A 389 -3.40 -11.71 24.64
C THR A 389 -4.69 -11.88 23.83
N SER A 390 -5.70 -11.04 24.06
CA SER A 390 -6.92 -11.00 23.24
C SER A 390 -6.69 -10.57 21.79
N PHE A 391 -5.54 -9.95 21.48
CA PHE A 391 -5.24 -9.40 20.16
C PHE A 391 -4.27 -10.23 19.32
N LEU A 392 -3.61 -11.24 19.89
CA LEU A 392 -2.84 -12.20 19.08
C LEU A 392 -3.75 -12.93 18.08
N ASP A 393 -5.04 -13.09 18.41
CA ASP A 393 -6.07 -13.70 17.56
C ASP A 393 -6.93 -12.67 16.78
N ALA A 394 -6.86 -11.38 17.11
CA ALA A 394 -7.62 -10.33 16.41
C ALA A 394 -7.04 -10.05 15.01
N PRO A 395 -7.75 -9.43 14.05
CA PRO A 395 -7.18 -9.07 12.75
C PRO A 395 -6.01 -8.07 12.86
N ALA A 396 -5.01 -8.16 11.98
CA ALA A 396 -3.85 -7.26 11.99
C ALA A 396 -4.24 -5.78 11.80
N SER A 397 -5.37 -5.51 11.14
CA SER A 397 -5.95 -4.17 10.95
C SER A 397 -6.43 -3.49 12.24
N SER A 398 -6.55 -4.22 13.35
CA SER A 398 -6.96 -3.64 14.64
C SER A 398 -5.84 -2.90 15.40
N LEU A 399 -4.57 -3.12 15.01
CA LEU A 399 -3.40 -2.56 15.69
C LEU A 399 -3.10 -1.09 15.32
N PRO A 400 -3.05 -0.69 14.02
CA PRO A 400 -2.65 0.66 13.63
C PRO A 400 -3.40 1.80 14.34
N PRO A 401 -4.74 1.72 14.58
CA PRO A 401 -5.46 2.76 15.31
C PRO A 401 -4.92 3.06 16.70
N LYS A 402 -4.26 2.10 17.38
CA LYS A 402 -3.67 2.32 18.71
C LYS A 402 -2.46 3.25 18.67
N PHE A 403 -1.75 3.30 17.54
CA PHE A 403 -0.62 4.22 17.37
C PHE A 403 -1.04 5.66 17.15
N LYS A 404 -2.33 5.95 16.92
CA LYS A 404 -2.87 7.32 16.95
C LYS A 404 -2.81 7.97 18.33
N PHE A 405 -2.57 7.19 19.38
CA PHE A 405 -2.29 7.73 20.71
C PHE A 405 -0.88 8.32 20.85
N LEU A 406 -0.02 8.19 19.83
CA LEU A 406 1.26 8.87 19.85
C LEU A 406 1.05 10.39 19.75
N PRO A 407 1.69 11.18 20.63
CA PRO A 407 1.58 12.63 20.58
C PRO A 407 2.42 13.15 19.41
N VAL A 408 1.89 13.11 18.19
CA VAL A 408 2.61 13.57 16.98
C VAL A 408 2.66 15.10 16.88
N GLN A 409 1.64 15.78 17.41
CA GLN A 409 1.54 17.24 17.40
C GLN A 409 2.25 17.84 18.62
N ALA A 410 3.03 18.89 18.38
CA ALA A 410 3.65 19.65 19.47
C ALA A 410 2.59 20.33 20.34
N SER A 411 2.87 20.41 21.63
CA SER A 411 2.06 21.13 22.60
C SER A 411 2.38 22.63 22.58
N SER A 412 1.36 23.46 22.85
CA SER A 412 1.54 24.88 23.15
C SER A 412 2.31 25.11 24.46
N TRP A 413 2.42 24.08 25.31
CA TRP A 413 3.16 24.12 26.57
C TRP A 413 4.58 23.53 26.39
N PRO A 414 5.66 24.34 26.48
CA PRO A 414 7.02 23.87 26.20
C PRO A 414 7.47 22.68 27.05
N LEU A 415 7.03 22.60 28.32
CA LEU A 415 7.39 21.49 29.20
C LEU A 415 6.72 20.17 28.78
N LEU A 416 5.59 20.21 28.07
CA LEU A 416 4.98 18.99 27.54
C LEU A 416 5.70 18.50 26.28
N ASN A 417 6.39 19.37 25.55
CA ASN A 417 7.22 18.94 24.42
C ASN A 417 8.42 18.09 24.86
N SER A 418 8.96 18.30 26.07
CA SER A 418 9.99 17.40 26.61
C SER A 418 9.43 16.01 26.95
N VAL A 419 8.17 15.94 27.41
CA VAL A 419 7.45 14.67 27.62
C VAL A 419 7.25 13.95 26.28
N GLN A 420 6.81 14.67 25.23
CA GLN A 420 6.65 14.15 23.88
C GLN A 420 7.96 13.56 23.33
N VAL A 421 9.07 14.31 23.43
CA VAL A 421 10.40 13.85 22.99
C VAL A 421 10.84 12.63 23.80
N SER A 422 10.58 12.59 25.11
CA SER A 422 10.90 11.43 25.95
C SER A 422 10.06 10.19 25.57
N ILE A 423 8.79 10.36 25.21
CA ILE A 423 7.94 9.30 24.65
C ILE A 423 8.55 8.79 23.34
N LYS A 424 8.93 9.69 22.41
CA LYS A 424 9.59 9.33 21.16
C LYS A 424 10.88 8.52 21.40
N ASN A 425 11.76 9.01 22.27
CA ASN A 425 13.02 8.33 22.54
C ASN A 425 12.84 6.95 23.17
N LYS A 426 11.86 6.78 24.07
CA LYS A 426 11.56 5.48 24.66
C LYS A 426 10.96 4.51 23.65
N ILE A 427 10.01 4.94 22.80
CA ILE A 427 9.39 4.05 21.83
C ILE A 427 10.37 3.56 20.75
N GLN A 428 11.42 4.35 20.44
CA GLN A 428 12.49 3.93 19.52
C GLN A 428 13.22 2.67 19.99
N GLU A 429 13.25 2.40 21.30
CA GLU A 429 13.91 1.21 21.87
C GLU A 429 12.98 0.02 22.10
N GLU A 430 11.67 0.18 21.87
CA GLU A 430 10.65 -0.82 22.16
C GLU A 430 10.32 -1.67 20.93
N ASN A 431 10.28 -2.99 21.11
CA ASN A 431 9.79 -3.93 20.10
C ASN A 431 8.25 -3.88 20.06
N ILE A 432 7.70 -2.89 19.36
CA ILE A 432 6.25 -2.63 19.31
C ILE A 432 5.72 -2.41 17.90
N ILE A 433 6.57 -2.14 16.92
CA ILE A 433 6.13 -1.89 15.54
C ILE A 433 5.86 -3.23 14.84
N PRO A 434 4.65 -3.45 14.31
CA PRO A 434 4.32 -4.69 13.62
C PRO A 434 5.06 -4.75 12.27
N ALA A 435 5.85 -5.80 12.08
CA ALA A 435 6.47 -6.12 10.80
C ALA A 435 5.57 -7.07 10.00
N GLU A 436 5.59 -6.94 8.68
CA GLU A 436 4.91 -7.89 7.78
C GLU A 436 5.58 -9.26 7.90
N SER A 437 4.76 -10.28 8.15
CA SER A 437 5.21 -11.66 8.17
C SER A 437 4.14 -12.53 7.54
N TYR A 438 4.56 -13.32 6.56
CA TYR A 438 3.71 -14.34 5.95
C TYR A 438 3.65 -15.63 6.80
N ASN A 439 4.19 -15.59 8.02
CA ASN A 439 4.05 -16.62 9.03
C ASN A 439 2.81 -16.36 9.92
N LYS A 440 2.33 -17.41 10.60
CA LYS A 440 1.19 -17.28 11.55
C LYS A 440 1.52 -16.42 12.78
N GLN A 441 2.80 -16.18 13.06
CA GLN A 441 3.23 -15.41 14.23
C GLN A 441 3.50 -13.96 13.84
N ARG A 442 3.00 -13.04 14.66
CA ARG A 442 3.31 -11.62 14.53
C ARG A 442 4.72 -11.34 15.00
N ILE A 443 5.44 -10.55 14.21
CA ILE A 443 6.77 -10.06 14.55
C ILE A 443 6.64 -8.59 14.95
N PHE A 444 7.18 -8.25 16.11
CA PHE A 444 7.26 -6.87 16.59
C PHE A 444 8.73 -6.46 16.68
N CYS A 445 9.05 -5.34 16.05
CA CYS A 445 10.41 -4.82 15.94
C CYS A 445 10.50 -3.40 16.50
N LYS A 446 11.73 -2.91 16.67
CA LYS A 446 11.98 -1.50 16.96
C LYS A 446 11.65 -0.64 15.73
N PRO A 447 11.21 0.62 15.88
CA PRO A 447 10.97 1.49 14.74
C PRO A 447 12.19 1.66 13.83
N GLY A 448 13.40 1.75 14.41
CA GLY A 448 14.66 1.86 13.65
C GLY A 448 14.95 0.67 12.72
N ASP A 449 14.39 -0.51 13.01
CA ASP A 449 14.62 -1.76 12.26
C ASP A 449 13.56 -2.00 11.17
N VAL A 450 12.53 -1.15 11.09
CA VAL A 450 11.39 -1.33 10.18
C VAL A 450 11.39 -0.26 9.08
N ARG A 451 11.05 -0.65 7.85
CA ARG A 451 10.98 0.25 6.70
C ARG A 451 9.70 0.02 5.88
N ARG A 452 9.28 1.08 5.20
CA ARG A 452 8.10 1.09 4.31
C ARG A 452 8.46 0.60 2.92
N LEU A 453 7.48 0.07 2.21
CA LEU A 453 7.63 -0.27 0.78
C LEU A 453 6.87 0.74 -0.08
N THR A 454 7.27 0.82 -1.35
CA THR A 454 6.49 1.58 -2.33
C THR A 454 5.14 0.89 -2.57
N SER A 455 4.09 1.68 -2.82
CA SER A 455 2.76 1.13 -3.07
C SER A 455 2.74 0.19 -4.28
N GLN A 456 3.52 0.50 -5.32
CA GLN A 456 3.65 -0.34 -6.52
C GLN A 456 4.18 -1.73 -6.18
N PHE A 457 5.15 -1.83 -5.27
CA PHE A 457 5.71 -3.11 -4.85
C PHE A 457 4.74 -3.86 -3.93
N TRP A 458 4.00 -3.15 -3.06
CA TRP A 458 2.93 -3.75 -2.27
C TRP A 458 1.83 -4.39 -3.12
N ASP A 459 1.36 -3.70 -4.15
CA ASP A 459 0.33 -4.20 -5.06
C ASP A 459 0.78 -5.51 -5.74
N MET A 460 2.08 -5.59 -6.11
CA MET A 460 2.68 -6.79 -6.67
C MET A 460 2.73 -7.94 -5.66
N LEU A 461 3.19 -7.69 -4.43
CA LEU A 461 3.30 -8.72 -3.38
C LEU A 461 1.93 -9.26 -2.96
N ASP A 462 0.91 -8.41 -2.84
CA ASP A 462 -0.46 -8.84 -2.53
C ASP A 462 -1.03 -9.76 -3.62
N MET A 463 -0.78 -9.44 -4.90
CA MET A 463 -1.18 -10.31 -6.01
C MET A 463 -0.39 -11.63 -6.04
N ALA A 464 0.92 -11.57 -5.76
CA ALA A 464 1.78 -12.76 -5.66
C ALA A 464 1.29 -13.71 -4.55
N GLN A 465 1.01 -13.16 -3.37
CA GLN A 465 0.50 -13.93 -2.23
C GLN A 465 -0.85 -14.58 -2.53
N LYS A 466 -1.79 -13.83 -3.11
CA LYS A 466 -3.12 -14.34 -3.53
C LYS A 466 -3.00 -15.48 -4.55
N SER A 467 -1.93 -15.48 -5.33
CA SER A 467 -1.62 -16.50 -6.33
C SER A 467 -0.85 -17.70 -5.76
N GLY A 468 -0.54 -17.70 -4.46
CA GLY A 468 0.13 -18.80 -3.76
C GLY A 468 1.66 -18.79 -3.81
N VAL A 469 2.29 -17.66 -4.18
CA VAL A 469 3.76 -17.50 -4.15
C VAL A 469 4.24 -17.45 -2.70
N ASP A 470 5.34 -18.13 -2.39
CA ASP A 470 5.95 -18.11 -1.06
C ASP A 470 6.77 -16.84 -0.84
N LEU A 471 6.35 -16.02 0.13
CA LEU A 471 6.95 -14.73 0.45
C LEU A 471 7.65 -14.70 1.82
N GLN A 472 7.93 -15.87 2.42
CA GLN A 472 8.58 -15.98 3.73
C GLN A 472 9.94 -15.25 3.80
N SER A 473 10.68 -15.20 2.70
CA SER A 473 11.99 -14.58 2.62
C SER A 473 11.98 -13.04 2.70
N ILE A 474 10.81 -12.37 2.66
CA ILE A 474 10.73 -10.89 2.67
C ILE A 474 11.47 -10.26 3.86
N SER A 475 11.50 -10.95 5.00
CA SER A 475 12.16 -10.48 6.24
C SER A 475 13.64 -10.88 6.35
N SER A 476 14.21 -11.58 5.35
CA SER A 476 15.55 -12.18 5.43
C SER A 476 16.68 -11.28 4.91
N HIS A 477 16.36 -10.09 4.40
CA HIS A 477 17.30 -9.28 3.60
C HIS A 477 17.69 -7.94 4.22
N GLY A 478 17.60 -7.81 5.55
CA GLY A 478 18.02 -6.60 6.27
C GLY A 478 16.89 -6.03 7.14
N PRO A 479 16.48 -4.76 6.95
CA PRO A 479 15.40 -4.18 7.74
C PRO A 479 14.08 -4.92 7.49
N TYR A 480 13.26 -5.02 8.53
CA TYR A 480 11.93 -5.60 8.44
C TYR A 480 11.00 -4.70 7.65
N VAL A 481 10.09 -5.30 6.89
CA VAL A 481 9.05 -4.55 6.18
C VAL A 481 7.93 -4.20 7.17
N LEU A 482 7.48 -2.95 7.18
CA LEU A 482 6.33 -2.50 7.97
C LEU A 482 5.09 -3.29 7.57
N SER A 483 4.23 -3.66 8.52
CA SER A 483 3.00 -4.35 8.14
C SER A 483 2.14 -3.51 7.20
N SER A 484 1.62 -4.15 6.15
CA SER A 484 0.75 -3.58 5.12
C SER A 484 -0.47 -2.84 5.67
N CYS A 485 -1.03 -3.30 6.80
CA CYS A 485 -2.15 -2.63 7.46
C CYS A 485 -1.76 -1.29 8.10
N PHE A 486 -0.47 -1.10 8.41
CA PHE A 486 0.06 0.12 9.02
C PHE A 486 0.71 1.05 7.97
N ASP A 487 1.22 0.52 6.87
CA ASP A 487 1.80 1.30 5.76
C ASP A 487 0.74 1.96 4.87
N THR A 488 -0.13 2.77 5.47
CA THR A 488 -1.19 3.52 4.77
C THR A 488 -1.03 5.03 4.95
N LYS A 489 -1.62 5.81 4.04
CA LYS A 489 -1.52 7.28 4.08
C LYS A 489 -2.07 7.88 5.37
N GLU A 490 -3.02 7.22 6.01
CA GLU A 490 -3.65 7.65 7.26
C GLU A 490 -2.65 7.75 8.43
N PHE A 491 -1.60 6.92 8.43
CA PHE A 491 -0.61 6.86 9.50
C PHE A 491 0.70 7.56 9.16
N ASN A 492 0.79 8.30 8.06
CA ASN A 492 2.03 8.96 7.63
C ASN A 492 2.64 9.88 8.71
N ASP A 493 1.81 10.64 9.44
CA ASP A 493 2.29 11.52 10.50
C ASP A 493 2.90 10.73 11.67
N VAL A 494 2.30 9.59 12.00
CA VAL A 494 2.80 8.66 13.02
C VAL A 494 4.10 8.01 12.58
N LEU A 495 4.17 7.51 11.34
CA LEU A 495 5.39 6.91 10.79
C LEU A 495 6.53 7.93 10.72
N THR A 496 6.22 9.18 10.38
CA THR A 496 7.18 10.29 10.39
C THR A 496 7.64 10.60 11.81
N PHE A 497 6.73 10.63 12.79
CA PHE A 497 7.09 10.80 14.20
C PHE A 497 8.05 9.71 14.71
N LEU A 498 7.86 8.47 14.24
CA LEU A 498 8.68 7.30 14.55
C LEU A 498 9.95 7.17 13.69
N ASP A 499 10.23 8.12 12.80
CA ASP A 499 11.36 8.10 11.86
C ASP A 499 11.39 6.85 10.94
N ILE A 500 10.23 6.27 10.63
CA ILE A 500 10.08 5.10 9.75
C ILE A 500 10.01 5.57 8.29
N GLY A 501 11.14 5.49 7.61
CA GLY A 501 11.29 5.81 6.18
C GLY A 501 11.00 4.65 5.23
N TYR A 502 11.15 4.91 3.93
CA TYR A 502 11.13 3.87 2.90
C TYR A 502 12.42 3.06 2.91
N ILE A 503 12.32 1.81 2.47
CA ILE A 503 13.46 0.91 2.35
C ILE A 503 14.41 1.37 1.24
N ASP A 504 15.70 1.10 1.43
CA ASP A 504 16.73 1.43 0.45
C ASP A 504 16.57 0.57 -0.82
N TRP A 505 17.01 1.12 -1.95
CA TRP A 505 16.77 0.49 -3.25
C TRP A 505 17.55 -0.80 -3.48
N ASP A 506 18.65 -1.02 -2.76
CA ASP A 506 19.46 -2.25 -2.84
C ASP A 506 18.78 -3.46 -2.17
N TRP A 507 17.71 -3.24 -1.40
CA TRP A 507 16.93 -4.31 -0.78
C TRP A 507 16.03 -5.04 -1.79
N TYR A 508 15.45 -4.32 -2.76
CA TYR A 508 14.47 -4.90 -3.69
C TYR A 508 15.04 -6.05 -4.53
N PRO A 509 16.25 -5.96 -5.15
CA PRO A 509 16.82 -7.09 -5.88
C PRO A 509 16.97 -8.35 -5.01
N LYS A 510 17.44 -8.19 -3.76
CA LYS A 510 17.60 -9.28 -2.80
C LYS A 510 16.27 -9.95 -2.47
N CYS A 511 15.20 -9.17 -2.28
CA CYS A 511 13.86 -9.68 -2.06
C CYS A 511 13.31 -10.43 -3.28
N ILE A 512 13.50 -9.89 -4.49
CA ILE A 512 13.03 -10.49 -5.75
C ILE A 512 13.67 -11.86 -5.95
N GLU A 513 14.98 -11.97 -5.74
CA GLU A 513 15.73 -13.22 -5.81
C GLU A 513 15.34 -14.18 -4.67
N GLY A 514 15.29 -13.70 -3.43
CA GLY A 514 15.00 -14.53 -2.26
C GLY A 514 13.59 -15.13 -2.22
N CYS A 515 12.62 -14.50 -2.89
CA CYS A 515 11.25 -15.02 -3.05
C CYS A 515 11.03 -15.69 -4.43
N ASP A 516 12.08 -15.85 -5.24
CA ASP A 516 12.04 -16.41 -6.61
C ASP A 516 10.90 -15.83 -7.49
N LEU A 517 10.65 -14.52 -7.35
CA LEU A 517 9.48 -13.86 -7.94
C LEU A 517 9.47 -13.92 -9.48
N VAL A 518 10.63 -14.06 -10.11
CA VAL A 518 10.71 -14.19 -11.58
C VAL A 518 10.16 -15.54 -12.02
N LYS A 519 10.48 -16.61 -11.30
CA LYS A 519 10.22 -17.98 -11.74
C LYS A 519 8.90 -18.54 -11.22
N GLU A 520 8.60 -18.31 -9.95
CA GLU A 520 7.45 -18.92 -9.27
C GLU A 520 6.16 -18.07 -9.41
N SER A 521 6.27 -16.81 -9.82
CA SER A 521 5.09 -15.94 -9.98
C SER A 521 4.33 -16.19 -11.29
N PRO A 522 2.99 -16.04 -11.27
CA PRO A 522 2.18 -15.98 -12.49
C PRO A 522 2.64 -14.87 -13.44
N GLU A 523 2.32 -15.01 -14.74
CA GLU A 523 2.76 -14.04 -15.76
C GLU A 523 2.27 -12.61 -15.49
N GLU A 524 1.09 -12.41 -14.91
CA GLU A 524 0.57 -11.08 -14.53
C GLU A 524 1.45 -10.40 -13.47
N VAL A 525 1.83 -11.14 -12.42
CA VAL A 525 2.73 -10.66 -11.36
C VAL A 525 4.14 -10.41 -11.93
N TYR A 526 4.60 -11.29 -12.81
CA TYR A 526 5.88 -11.11 -13.51
C TYR A 526 5.88 -9.85 -14.40
N MET A 527 4.77 -9.50 -15.06
CA MET A 527 4.66 -8.22 -15.78
C MET A 527 4.72 -7.02 -14.84
N MET A 528 4.07 -7.09 -13.67
CA MET A 528 4.19 -6.04 -12.65
C MET A 528 5.63 -5.90 -12.14
N LEU A 529 6.33 -7.02 -11.95
CA LEU A 529 7.74 -7.03 -11.58
C LEU A 529 8.61 -6.37 -12.65
N LEU A 530 8.46 -6.76 -13.92
CA LEU A 530 9.21 -6.15 -15.02
C LEU A 530 8.92 -4.65 -15.15
N TYR A 531 7.68 -4.23 -14.96
CA TYR A 531 7.32 -2.83 -14.93
C TYR A 531 7.98 -2.07 -13.78
N PHE A 532 7.95 -2.63 -12.57
CA PHE A 532 8.64 -2.07 -11.41
C PHE A 532 10.15 -1.90 -11.68
N VAL A 533 10.79 -2.94 -12.22
CA VAL A 533 12.21 -2.91 -12.61
C VAL A 533 12.46 -1.87 -13.69
N ALA A 534 11.61 -1.78 -14.71
CA ALA A 534 11.77 -0.82 -15.81
C ALA A 534 11.71 0.63 -15.33
N VAL A 535 10.75 0.95 -14.45
CA VAL A 535 10.57 2.31 -13.91
C VAL A 535 11.72 2.71 -12.99
N HIS A 536 12.22 1.78 -12.16
CA HIS A 536 13.20 2.06 -11.12
C HIS A 536 14.62 1.56 -11.46
N TRP A 537 14.88 1.20 -12.72
CA TRP A 537 16.11 0.55 -13.17
C TRP A 537 17.40 1.23 -12.68
N GLN A 538 17.45 2.56 -12.76
CA GLN A 538 18.63 3.35 -12.36
C GLN A 538 18.82 3.42 -10.83
N LEU A 539 17.77 3.16 -10.05
CA LEU A 539 17.80 3.22 -8.58
C LEU A 539 18.15 1.87 -7.95
N LEU A 540 17.82 0.76 -8.63
CA LEU A 540 17.99 -0.63 -8.14
C LEU A 540 19.45 -1.11 -8.01
N GLY A 541 20.43 -0.23 -8.29
CA GLY A 541 21.85 -0.52 -8.14
C GLY A 541 22.39 -1.47 -9.20
N THR A 542 23.62 -1.96 -9.02
CA THR A 542 24.31 -2.81 -10.02
C THR A 542 23.94 -4.29 -9.92
N GLU A 543 23.51 -4.77 -8.74
CA GLU A 543 23.20 -6.19 -8.50
C GLU A 543 22.04 -6.68 -9.40
N ILE A 544 21.07 -5.80 -9.67
CA ILE A 544 19.92 -6.12 -10.53
C ILE A 544 20.33 -6.51 -11.96
N HIS A 545 21.49 -6.05 -12.44
CA HIS A 545 21.97 -6.35 -13.79
C HIS A 545 22.43 -7.80 -13.97
N ASP A 546 22.90 -8.43 -12.89
CA ASP A 546 23.34 -9.82 -12.86
C ASP A 546 22.23 -10.79 -12.44
N MET A 547 21.12 -10.27 -11.92
CA MET A 547 19.95 -11.05 -11.54
C MET A 547 19.22 -11.61 -12.78
N PRO A 548 18.78 -12.89 -12.75
CA PRO A 548 18.11 -13.52 -13.89
C PRO A 548 16.66 -13.04 -14.05
N LEU A 549 16.48 -11.91 -14.74
CA LEU A 549 15.18 -11.24 -14.93
C LEU A 549 14.39 -11.70 -16.16
N LEU A 550 15.08 -12.14 -17.23
CA LEU A 550 14.48 -12.29 -18.55
C LEU A 550 14.14 -13.76 -18.84
N LYS A 551 12.85 -14.06 -19.02
CA LYS A 551 12.36 -15.37 -19.47
C LYS A 551 12.57 -15.58 -20.97
N TYR A 552 13.03 -16.77 -21.36
CA TYR A 552 13.11 -17.21 -22.76
C TYR A 552 12.92 -18.74 -22.87
N GLU A 553 12.50 -19.23 -24.03
CA GLU A 553 12.47 -20.67 -24.32
C GLU A 553 13.83 -21.14 -24.85
N ASP A 554 14.41 -22.15 -24.19
CA ASP A 554 15.69 -22.73 -24.59
C ASP A 554 15.57 -23.73 -25.75
N VAL A 555 16.69 -24.35 -26.13
CA VAL A 555 16.74 -25.34 -27.23
C VAL A 555 15.87 -26.60 -26.98
N SER A 556 15.53 -26.90 -25.73
CA SER A 556 14.61 -27.99 -25.37
C SER A 556 13.13 -27.56 -25.44
N GLY A 557 12.88 -26.24 -25.50
CA GLY A 557 11.55 -25.65 -25.37
C GLY A 557 11.10 -25.49 -23.92
N ALA A 558 12.03 -25.58 -22.96
CA ALA A 558 11.75 -25.27 -21.56
C ALA A 558 11.95 -23.77 -21.31
N THR A 559 11.14 -23.21 -20.40
CA THR A 559 11.32 -21.83 -19.93
C THR A 559 12.59 -21.74 -19.10
N SER A 560 13.54 -20.96 -19.60
CA SER A 560 14.79 -20.59 -18.94
C SER A 560 14.78 -19.10 -18.59
N ILE A 561 15.65 -18.71 -17.65
CA ILE A 561 15.83 -17.32 -17.23
C ILE A 561 17.28 -16.88 -17.40
N CYS A 562 17.50 -15.62 -17.76
CA CYS A 562 18.83 -15.04 -17.87
C CYS A 562 18.87 -13.58 -17.37
N SER A 563 20.07 -13.12 -17.04
CA SER A 563 20.30 -11.75 -16.62
C SER A 563 20.55 -10.82 -17.80
N VAL A 564 20.30 -9.53 -17.58
CA VAL A 564 20.54 -8.48 -18.58
C VAL A 564 22.01 -8.45 -19.01
N ASN A 565 22.95 -8.60 -18.07
CA ASN A 565 24.37 -8.68 -18.38
C ASN A 565 24.74 -9.91 -19.21
N ARG A 566 24.08 -11.04 -18.99
CA ARG A 566 24.35 -12.26 -19.77
C ARG A 566 23.93 -12.09 -21.23
N VAL A 567 22.84 -11.37 -21.48
CA VAL A 567 22.35 -11.04 -22.82
C VAL A 567 23.39 -10.21 -23.58
N THR A 568 23.88 -9.13 -22.96
CA THR A 568 24.86 -8.22 -23.58
C THR A 568 26.23 -8.87 -23.78
N GLN A 569 26.70 -9.68 -22.83
CA GLN A 569 28.04 -10.29 -22.90
C GLN A 569 28.13 -11.49 -23.86
N ARG A 570 27.07 -12.31 -23.97
CA ARG A 570 27.08 -13.52 -24.80
C ARG A 570 26.48 -13.33 -26.18
N GLY A 571 26.04 -12.12 -26.52
CA GLY A 571 25.36 -11.84 -27.79
C GLY A 571 24.08 -12.65 -27.96
N LEU A 572 23.37 -12.88 -26.85
CA LEU A 572 22.06 -13.52 -26.87
C LEU A 572 21.02 -12.43 -27.17
N SER A 573 20.05 -12.71 -28.04
CA SER A 573 18.91 -11.82 -28.28
C SER A 573 17.64 -12.48 -27.78
N VAL A 574 16.90 -11.78 -26.91
CA VAL A 574 15.56 -12.22 -26.48
C VAL A 574 14.54 -11.65 -27.46
N CYS A 575 13.70 -12.49 -28.05
CA CYS A 575 12.83 -12.09 -29.14
C CYS A 575 11.36 -12.23 -28.78
N ILE A 576 10.55 -11.36 -29.38
CA ILE A 576 9.09 -11.52 -29.42
C ILE A 576 8.63 -11.55 -30.87
N ALA A 577 7.53 -12.27 -31.14
CA ALA A 577 6.94 -12.29 -32.47
C ALA A 577 6.14 -11.00 -32.71
N SER A 578 6.20 -10.47 -33.94
CA SER A 578 5.48 -9.25 -34.31
C SER A 578 3.96 -9.37 -34.28
N ASP A 579 3.43 -10.58 -34.31
CA ASP A 579 1.99 -10.89 -34.36
C ASP A 579 1.71 -12.15 -33.53
N GLU A 580 0.53 -12.21 -32.92
CA GLU A 580 0.07 -13.34 -32.12
C GLU A 580 0.08 -14.67 -32.89
N ASN A 581 -0.35 -14.64 -34.17
CA ASN A 581 -0.37 -15.83 -35.02
C ASN A 581 1.03 -16.39 -35.30
N LEU A 582 2.05 -15.55 -35.15
CA LEU A 582 3.44 -15.92 -35.39
C LEU A 582 4.15 -16.43 -34.13
N ARG A 583 3.65 -16.17 -32.92
CA ARG A 583 4.30 -16.55 -31.65
C ARG A 583 4.66 -18.03 -31.61
N SER A 584 3.68 -18.91 -31.80
CA SER A 584 3.92 -20.36 -31.81
C SER A 584 4.67 -20.81 -33.07
N TRP A 585 4.51 -20.10 -34.18
CA TRP A 585 5.17 -20.45 -35.44
C TRP A 585 6.68 -20.28 -35.33
N LEU A 586 7.14 -19.06 -35.03
CA LEU A 586 8.56 -18.72 -34.98
C LEU A 586 9.27 -19.48 -33.88
N THR A 587 8.65 -19.61 -32.70
CA THR A 587 9.23 -20.34 -31.57
C THR A 587 9.49 -21.81 -31.91
N ARG A 588 8.52 -22.50 -32.53
CA ARG A 588 8.69 -23.92 -32.94
C ARG A 588 9.77 -24.09 -34.00
N TRP A 589 9.79 -23.23 -35.01
CA TRP A 589 10.79 -23.29 -36.07
C TRP A 589 12.19 -22.92 -35.58
N ASN A 590 12.30 -21.98 -34.65
CA ASN A 590 13.57 -21.65 -33.99
C ASN A 590 14.14 -22.85 -33.22
N ARG A 591 13.28 -23.61 -32.53
CA ARG A 591 13.67 -24.85 -31.84
C ARG A 591 14.15 -25.94 -32.80
N GLU A 592 13.46 -26.16 -33.92
CA GLU A 592 13.90 -27.10 -34.97
C GLU A 592 15.25 -26.70 -35.57
N LEU A 593 15.51 -25.40 -35.68
CA LEU A 593 16.78 -24.82 -36.12
C LEU A 593 17.83 -24.75 -34.99
N ALA A 594 17.57 -25.40 -33.85
CA ALA A 594 18.44 -25.46 -32.68
C ALA A 594 18.92 -24.09 -32.16
N CYS A 595 18.10 -23.04 -32.36
CA CYS A 595 18.41 -21.67 -31.97
C CYS A 595 19.79 -21.19 -32.48
N ILE A 596 20.21 -21.65 -33.68
CA ILE A 596 21.58 -21.48 -34.19
C ILE A 596 22.05 -20.01 -34.28
N SER A 597 21.13 -19.06 -34.35
CA SER A 597 21.45 -17.63 -34.40
C SER A 597 21.64 -16.97 -33.04
N ASN A 598 21.60 -17.70 -31.91
CA ASN A 598 21.55 -17.15 -30.54
C ASN A 598 20.35 -16.20 -30.28
N HIS A 599 19.28 -16.33 -31.06
CA HIS A 599 18.02 -15.63 -30.84
C HIS A 599 17.05 -16.60 -30.15
N PHE A 600 16.49 -16.21 -29.01
CA PHE A 600 15.58 -17.04 -28.23
C PHE A 600 14.27 -16.30 -28.00
N PHE A 601 13.14 -16.94 -28.22
CA PHE A 601 11.84 -16.29 -28.04
C PHE A 601 11.43 -16.31 -26.56
N MET A 602 10.80 -15.24 -26.08
CA MET A 602 10.09 -15.27 -24.80
C MET A 602 8.99 -16.35 -24.82
N PRO A 603 8.64 -16.97 -23.69
CA PRO A 603 7.53 -17.93 -23.64
C PRO A 603 6.23 -17.34 -24.19
N ARG A 604 5.41 -18.19 -24.81
CA ARG A 604 4.17 -17.73 -25.47
C ARG A 604 3.25 -16.99 -24.49
N GLU A 605 3.08 -17.52 -23.30
CA GLU A 605 2.22 -16.98 -22.24
C GLU A 605 2.73 -15.60 -21.79
N THR A 606 4.05 -15.45 -21.64
CA THR A 606 4.72 -14.17 -21.36
C THR A 606 4.47 -13.15 -22.47
N GLN A 607 4.60 -13.54 -23.74
CA GLN A 607 4.34 -12.63 -24.87
C GLN A 607 2.86 -12.21 -24.95
N SER A 608 1.93 -13.11 -24.63
CA SER A 608 0.50 -12.78 -24.56
C SER A 608 0.23 -11.79 -23.43
N CYS A 609 0.72 -12.08 -22.23
CA CYS A 609 0.53 -11.22 -21.06
C CYS A 609 1.15 -9.83 -21.28
N LEU A 610 2.36 -9.76 -21.86
CA LEU A 610 3.00 -8.49 -22.19
C LEU A 610 2.18 -7.64 -23.16
N ASN A 611 1.55 -8.24 -24.17
CA ASN A 611 0.72 -7.49 -25.12
C ASN A 611 -0.58 -6.96 -24.48
N ASP A 612 -1.16 -7.71 -23.55
CA ASP A 612 -2.40 -7.33 -22.87
C ASP A 612 -2.16 -6.42 -21.65
N PHE A 613 -0.91 -6.33 -21.19
CA PHE A 613 -0.54 -5.55 -20.01
C PHE A 613 -0.64 -4.04 -20.27
N ARG A 614 -1.32 -3.33 -19.37
CA ARG A 614 -1.64 -1.90 -19.54
C ARG A 614 -0.40 -1.01 -19.71
N MET A 615 0.71 -1.35 -19.05
CA MET A 615 1.96 -0.57 -19.09
C MET A 615 3.04 -1.23 -19.97
N SER A 616 2.61 -1.99 -20.98
CA SER A 616 3.49 -2.76 -21.87
C SER A 616 4.51 -1.91 -22.61
N GLU A 617 4.17 -0.67 -23.00
CA GLU A 617 5.09 0.25 -23.68
C GLU A 617 6.37 0.50 -22.86
N THR A 618 6.22 0.81 -21.56
CA THR A 618 7.36 1.04 -20.66
C THR A 618 8.24 -0.21 -20.53
N VAL A 619 7.62 -1.39 -20.39
CA VAL A 619 8.36 -2.66 -20.28
C VAL A 619 9.07 -2.97 -21.60
N MET A 620 8.40 -2.76 -22.73
CA MET A 620 8.94 -3.01 -24.07
C MET A 620 10.13 -2.12 -24.40
N ASP A 621 10.07 -0.84 -24.04
CA ASP A 621 11.19 0.08 -24.27
C ASP A 621 12.39 -0.27 -23.39
N TRP A 622 12.16 -0.60 -22.11
CA TRP A 622 13.22 -1.11 -21.25
C TRP A 622 13.85 -2.42 -21.77
N LEU A 623 13.04 -3.35 -22.27
CA LEU A 623 13.51 -4.60 -22.87
C LEU A 623 14.35 -4.35 -24.13
N LYS A 624 14.00 -3.38 -24.97
CA LYS A 624 14.81 -3.00 -26.15
C LYS A 624 16.13 -2.36 -25.74
N ASP A 625 16.08 -1.43 -24.79
CA ASP A 625 17.24 -0.63 -24.40
C ASP A 625 18.28 -1.45 -23.62
N TYR A 626 17.84 -2.35 -22.74
CA TYR A 626 18.72 -3.09 -21.84
C TYR A 626 18.72 -4.60 -22.13
N GLY A 627 17.56 -5.19 -22.41
CA GLY A 627 17.39 -6.63 -22.60
C GLY A 627 17.74 -7.16 -24.00
N ASN A 628 18.33 -6.33 -24.87
CA ASN A 628 18.62 -6.63 -26.29
C ASN A 628 17.41 -7.29 -26.98
N MET A 629 16.21 -6.77 -26.70
CA MET A 629 14.98 -7.39 -27.18
C MET A 629 14.70 -7.02 -28.62
N GLU A 630 14.38 -8.02 -29.45
CA GLU A 630 14.03 -7.82 -30.86
C GLU A 630 12.60 -8.26 -31.19
N VAL A 631 11.87 -7.41 -31.92
CA VAL A 631 10.56 -7.78 -32.49
C VAL A 631 10.78 -8.35 -33.89
N LEU A 632 10.52 -9.65 -34.04
CA LEU A 632 10.78 -10.38 -35.27
C LEU A 632 9.52 -10.69 -36.05
N THR A 633 9.55 -10.35 -37.34
CA THR A 633 8.65 -10.90 -38.36
C THR A 633 9.24 -12.19 -38.93
N THR A 634 8.43 -13.00 -39.60
CA THR A 634 8.89 -14.22 -40.31
C THR A 634 10.04 -13.93 -41.27
N TYR A 635 10.00 -12.78 -41.97
CA TYR A 635 11.07 -12.38 -42.87
C TYR A 635 12.37 -12.03 -42.14
N LYS A 636 12.31 -11.20 -41.09
CA LYS A 636 13.50 -10.82 -40.31
C LYS A 636 14.14 -12.06 -39.69
N PHE A 637 13.33 -12.92 -39.08
CA PHE A 637 13.79 -14.20 -38.53
C PHE A 637 14.47 -15.05 -39.60
N GLY A 638 13.84 -15.23 -40.77
CA GLY A 638 14.44 -15.97 -41.88
C GLY A 638 15.78 -15.39 -42.34
N SER A 639 15.90 -14.06 -42.44
CA SER A 639 17.13 -13.37 -42.84
C SER A 639 18.27 -13.53 -41.82
N ILE A 640 17.95 -13.59 -40.52
CA ILE A 640 18.93 -13.84 -39.45
C ILE A 640 19.40 -15.30 -39.52
N VAL A 641 18.47 -16.25 -39.61
CA VAL A 641 18.78 -17.68 -39.66
C VAL A 641 19.61 -18.03 -40.90
N SER A 642 19.28 -17.47 -42.06
CA SER A 642 19.97 -17.79 -43.32
C SER A 642 21.48 -17.57 -43.27
N LYS A 643 21.94 -16.59 -42.47
CA LYS A 643 23.35 -16.26 -42.26
C LYS A 643 24.06 -17.22 -41.31
N ALA A 644 23.30 -17.87 -40.42
CA ALA A 644 23.83 -18.77 -39.39
C ALA A 644 23.85 -20.25 -39.83
N VAL A 645 23.02 -20.62 -40.81
CA VAL A 645 22.95 -21.99 -41.34
C VAL A 645 24.27 -22.41 -41.97
N ASN A 646 24.91 -23.42 -41.37
CA ASN A 646 26.19 -23.98 -41.81
C ASN A 646 26.20 -25.51 -41.93
N ASP A 647 25.11 -26.18 -41.51
CA ASP A 647 24.99 -27.64 -41.52
C ASP A 647 23.90 -28.12 -42.51
N ARG A 648 24.12 -29.32 -43.07
CA ARG A 648 23.23 -29.96 -44.05
C ARG A 648 21.80 -30.09 -43.53
N ARG A 649 21.61 -30.58 -42.31
CA ARG A 649 20.27 -30.77 -41.72
C ARG A 649 19.59 -29.43 -41.54
N LEU A 650 20.30 -28.43 -41.02
CA LEU A 650 19.75 -27.10 -40.79
C LEU A 650 19.39 -26.38 -42.10
N ALA A 651 20.18 -26.57 -43.16
CA ALA A 651 19.84 -26.06 -44.49
C ALA A 651 18.53 -26.68 -45.03
N MET A 652 18.31 -27.98 -44.80
CA MET A 652 17.04 -28.63 -45.16
C MET A 652 15.86 -28.14 -44.31
N ILE A 653 16.05 -27.94 -43.00
CA ILE A 653 15.02 -27.40 -42.11
C ILE A 653 14.67 -25.96 -42.52
N TYR A 654 15.68 -25.13 -42.81
CA TYR A 654 15.48 -23.75 -43.25
C TYR A 654 14.72 -23.66 -44.59
N ALA A 655 15.06 -24.51 -45.56
CA ALA A 655 14.30 -24.60 -46.81
C ALA A 655 12.83 -24.97 -46.57
N ASN A 656 12.57 -25.92 -45.67
CA ASN A 656 11.21 -26.28 -45.27
C ASN A 656 10.50 -25.14 -44.52
N PHE A 657 11.19 -24.40 -43.65
CA PHE A 657 10.66 -23.22 -42.98
C PHE A 657 10.19 -22.17 -44.00
N LEU A 658 10.98 -21.89 -45.03
CA LEU A 658 10.61 -20.95 -46.09
C LEU A 658 9.39 -21.44 -46.88
N TYR A 659 9.38 -22.70 -47.30
CA TYR A 659 8.27 -23.31 -48.02
C TYR A 659 6.96 -23.21 -47.24
N HIS A 660 6.97 -23.65 -45.97
CA HIS A 660 5.78 -23.66 -45.12
C HIS A 660 5.34 -22.24 -44.73
N SER A 661 6.28 -21.33 -44.51
CA SER A 661 5.96 -19.92 -44.21
C SER A 661 5.30 -19.24 -45.39
N TRP A 662 5.75 -19.53 -46.62
CA TRP A 662 5.12 -19.06 -47.85
C TRP A 662 3.72 -19.67 -48.05
N GLN A 663 3.59 -20.99 -47.91
CA GLN A 663 2.32 -21.69 -48.07
C GLN A 663 1.25 -21.18 -47.09
N LYS A 664 1.64 -20.87 -45.85
CA LYS A 664 0.76 -20.30 -44.82
C LYS A 664 0.54 -18.79 -44.94
N LYS A 665 1.18 -18.13 -45.90
CA LYS A 665 1.14 -16.67 -46.11
C LYS A 665 1.68 -15.86 -44.92
N TYR A 666 2.60 -16.43 -44.15
CA TYR A 666 3.33 -15.70 -43.09
C TYR A 666 4.49 -14.86 -43.62
N ILE A 667 4.75 -14.94 -44.92
CA ILE A 667 5.70 -14.13 -45.67
C ILE A 667 5.15 -13.87 -47.07
N SER A 668 5.38 -12.66 -47.60
CA SER A 668 4.90 -12.27 -48.92
C SER A 668 5.78 -12.81 -50.05
N ASP A 669 5.25 -12.85 -51.27
CA ASP A 669 5.96 -13.35 -52.47
C ASP A 669 7.21 -12.52 -52.83
N GLY A 670 7.27 -11.24 -52.46
CA GLY A 670 8.46 -10.42 -52.66
C GLY A 670 9.59 -10.85 -51.72
N TYR A 671 9.28 -10.93 -50.43
CA TYR A 671 10.24 -11.28 -49.38
C TYR A 671 10.71 -12.74 -49.46
N ILE A 672 9.86 -13.67 -49.89
CA ILE A 672 10.26 -15.06 -50.04
C ILE A 672 11.33 -15.24 -51.12
N LYS A 673 11.22 -14.52 -52.25
CA LYS A 673 12.21 -14.58 -53.33
C LYS A 673 13.58 -14.09 -52.85
N GLU A 674 13.61 -13.05 -52.03
CA GLU A 674 14.85 -12.52 -51.45
C GLU A 674 15.51 -13.52 -50.48
N LEU A 675 14.73 -14.13 -49.59
CA LEU A 675 15.24 -15.16 -48.67
C LEU A 675 15.70 -16.42 -49.41
N CYS A 676 14.97 -16.83 -50.45
CA CYS A 676 15.33 -17.96 -51.30
C CYS A 676 16.60 -17.69 -52.11
N ALA A 677 16.79 -16.48 -52.63
CA ALA A 677 18.01 -16.11 -53.34
C ALA A 677 19.26 -16.25 -52.43
N SER A 678 19.15 -15.78 -51.19
CA SER A 678 20.22 -15.82 -50.18
C SER A 678 20.36 -17.16 -49.43
N MET A 679 19.38 -18.07 -49.56
CA MET A 679 19.32 -19.35 -48.85
C MET A 679 20.53 -20.25 -49.14
N PRO A 680 21.24 -20.78 -48.12
CA PRO A 680 22.23 -21.84 -48.31
C PRO A 680 21.57 -23.13 -48.85
N VAL A 681 22.18 -23.75 -49.85
CA VAL A 681 21.66 -25.00 -50.45
C VAL A 681 22.60 -26.16 -50.21
N VAL A 682 22.05 -27.37 -50.13
CA VAL A 682 22.82 -28.61 -50.02
C VAL A 682 23.11 -29.15 -51.42
N ASP A 683 24.38 -29.34 -51.75
CA ASP A 683 24.77 -29.94 -53.02
C ASP A 683 24.63 -31.47 -53.00
N ASN A 684 24.78 -32.11 -54.17
CA ASN A 684 24.69 -33.58 -54.28
C ASN A 684 25.81 -34.36 -53.52
N TYR A 685 26.78 -33.67 -52.93
CA TYR A 685 27.80 -34.24 -52.05
C TYR A 685 27.45 -34.10 -50.56
N GLY A 686 26.34 -33.45 -50.24
CA GLY A 686 25.92 -33.15 -48.88
C GLY A 686 26.64 -31.94 -48.28
N SER A 687 27.35 -31.14 -49.07
CA SER A 687 28.00 -29.91 -48.63
C SER A 687 27.03 -28.73 -48.70
N VAL A 688 27.10 -27.84 -47.71
CA VAL A 688 26.30 -26.60 -47.69
C VAL A 688 27.01 -25.51 -48.49
N VAL A 689 26.36 -25.01 -49.54
CA VAL A 689 26.87 -23.94 -50.40
C VAL A 689 26.07 -22.67 -50.19
N THR A 690 26.74 -21.63 -49.70
CA THR A 690 26.13 -20.30 -49.48
C THR A 690 25.99 -19.52 -50.78
N HIS A 691 25.12 -18.50 -50.77
CA HIS A 691 24.85 -17.67 -51.96
C HIS A 691 26.11 -17.06 -52.58
N SER A 692 27.06 -16.57 -51.78
CA SER A 692 28.32 -15.97 -52.26
C SER A 692 29.25 -16.94 -52.99
N HIS A 693 29.02 -18.25 -52.85
CA HIS A 693 29.85 -19.31 -53.42
C HIS A 693 29.17 -20.03 -54.58
N ARG A 694 28.00 -19.57 -55.06
CA ARG A 694 27.29 -20.15 -56.20
C ARG A 694 26.94 -19.10 -57.25
N SER A 695 27.11 -19.46 -58.52
CA SER A 695 26.71 -18.64 -59.67
C SER A 695 25.31 -19.02 -60.17
N GLN A 696 25.02 -20.33 -60.19
CA GLN A 696 23.72 -20.86 -60.61
C GLN A 696 23.43 -22.18 -59.89
N VAL A 697 22.14 -22.49 -59.71
CA VAL A 697 21.68 -23.73 -59.08
C VAL A 697 21.03 -24.61 -60.14
N LEU A 698 21.45 -25.87 -60.22
CA LEU A 698 20.87 -26.90 -61.07
C LEU A 698 19.95 -27.79 -60.23
N VAL A 699 18.83 -28.20 -60.80
CA VAL A 699 17.95 -29.22 -60.18
C VAL A 699 18.73 -30.54 -59.97
N PRO A 700 18.33 -31.42 -59.04
CA PRO A 700 19.03 -32.69 -58.83
C PRO A 700 19.13 -33.53 -60.12
N ALA A 701 20.22 -34.27 -60.31
CA ALA A 701 20.45 -35.04 -61.55
C ALA A 701 19.38 -36.11 -61.83
N ASN A 702 18.70 -36.61 -60.80
CA ASN A 702 17.68 -37.63 -60.95
C ASN A 702 16.45 -37.09 -61.68
N GLY A 703 16.26 -37.50 -62.93
CA GLY A 703 15.14 -37.09 -63.77
C GLY A 703 15.31 -35.74 -64.47
N SER A 704 16.47 -35.08 -64.36
CA SER A 704 16.72 -33.80 -65.02
C SER A 704 17.25 -33.93 -66.45
N LYS A 705 16.88 -32.97 -67.28
CA LYS A 705 17.30 -32.86 -68.68
C LYS A 705 18.78 -32.48 -68.80
N TRP A 706 19.26 -31.63 -67.89
CA TRP A 706 20.67 -31.24 -67.89
C TRP A 706 21.57 -32.45 -67.62
N ALA A 707 21.17 -33.37 -66.73
CA ALA A 707 21.94 -34.57 -66.42
C ALA A 707 21.85 -35.60 -67.55
N SER A 708 20.71 -35.73 -68.23
CA SER A 708 20.62 -36.58 -69.42
C SER A 708 21.52 -36.08 -70.56
N LEU A 709 21.70 -34.76 -70.68
CA LEU A 709 22.54 -34.14 -71.71
C LEU A 709 24.03 -34.14 -71.36
N MET A 710 24.39 -33.77 -70.13
CA MET A 710 25.79 -33.54 -69.72
C MET A 710 26.40 -34.69 -68.91
N GLY A 711 25.58 -35.60 -68.38
CA GLY A 711 26.00 -36.65 -67.47
C GLY A 711 26.31 -36.08 -66.08
N LEU A 712 27.58 -35.82 -65.82
CA LEU A 712 28.04 -35.18 -64.59
C LEU A 712 28.07 -33.66 -64.75
N ASN A 713 27.82 -32.91 -63.68
CA ASN A 713 27.89 -31.45 -63.70
C ASN A 713 29.32 -30.98 -64.08
N PRO A 714 29.51 -30.40 -65.28
CA PRO A 714 30.83 -30.05 -65.79
C PRO A 714 31.30 -28.67 -65.31
N TRP A 715 30.43 -27.89 -64.66
CA TRP A 715 30.66 -26.47 -64.35
C TRP A 715 30.83 -26.19 -62.86
N ARG A 716 31.27 -27.18 -62.09
CA ARG A 716 31.52 -27.01 -60.65
C ARG A 716 32.60 -25.97 -60.37
N SER A 717 33.65 -25.91 -61.19
CA SER A 717 34.68 -24.86 -61.12
C SER A 717 34.11 -23.46 -61.36
N GLU A 718 33.02 -23.36 -62.11
CA GLU A 718 32.30 -22.12 -62.42
C GLU A 718 31.21 -21.80 -61.37
N LYS A 719 31.21 -22.54 -60.24
CA LYS A 719 30.26 -22.41 -59.13
C LYS A 719 28.81 -22.76 -59.50
N TYR A 720 28.60 -23.68 -60.44
CA TYR A 720 27.27 -24.25 -60.71
C TYR A 720 27.01 -25.40 -59.76
N VAL A 721 25.99 -25.24 -58.91
CA VAL A 721 25.71 -26.17 -57.81
C VAL A 721 24.56 -27.08 -58.19
N GLU A 722 24.81 -28.39 -58.20
CA GLU A 722 23.76 -29.40 -58.34
C GLU A 722 23.10 -29.65 -56.98
N LEU A 723 21.79 -29.44 -56.88
CA LEU A 723 21.04 -29.70 -55.65
C LEU A 723 21.07 -31.19 -55.27
N SER A 724 21.15 -31.46 -53.97
CA SER A 724 20.96 -32.80 -53.40
C SER A 724 19.62 -33.41 -53.80
N GLY A 725 19.60 -34.73 -54.04
CA GLY A 725 18.35 -35.49 -54.19
C GLY A 725 17.43 -35.44 -52.97
N GLU A 726 17.89 -34.92 -51.83
CA GLU A 726 17.04 -34.68 -50.64
C GLU A 726 15.94 -33.65 -50.87
N TYR A 727 16.11 -32.70 -51.80
CA TYR A 727 15.06 -31.72 -52.12
C TYR A 727 13.86 -32.33 -52.86
N ILE A 728 13.99 -33.56 -53.37
CA ILE A 728 12.90 -34.32 -54.01
C ILE A 728 12.09 -35.08 -52.96
N LYS A 729 12.75 -35.60 -51.92
CA LYS A 729 12.13 -36.51 -50.95
C LYS A 729 11.09 -35.79 -50.10
N SER A 730 10.08 -36.52 -49.67
CA SER A 730 9.16 -36.05 -48.63
C SER A 730 9.90 -35.84 -47.31
N SER A 731 9.53 -34.81 -46.54
CA SER A 731 10.10 -34.54 -45.22
C SER A 731 9.03 -34.10 -44.23
N SER A 732 9.30 -34.23 -42.93
CA SER A 732 8.44 -33.65 -41.89
C SER A 732 9.27 -32.96 -40.82
N PHE A 733 8.94 -31.69 -40.55
CA PHE A 733 9.60 -30.84 -39.56
C PHE A 733 8.55 -30.01 -38.84
N SER A 734 8.72 -29.77 -37.53
CA SER A 734 7.79 -28.95 -36.73
C SER A 734 6.33 -29.44 -36.76
N GLY A 735 6.11 -30.73 -37.04
CA GLY A 735 4.77 -31.33 -37.24
C GLY A 735 4.11 -31.05 -38.60
N TYR A 736 4.81 -30.40 -39.54
CA TYR A 736 4.32 -30.16 -40.89
C TYR A 736 4.92 -31.19 -41.86
N TYR A 737 4.10 -31.70 -42.77
CA TYR A 737 4.50 -32.63 -43.81
C TYR A 737 4.73 -31.90 -45.13
N THR A 738 5.88 -32.14 -45.74
CA THR A 738 6.25 -31.66 -47.08
C THR A 738 6.16 -32.84 -48.05
N PRO A 739 5.22 -32.83 -49.02
CA PRO A 739 5.11 -33.89 -50.01
C PRO A 739 6.34 -34.01 -50.90
N GLU A 740 6.51 -35.19 -51.49
CA GLU A 740 7.54 -35.43 -52.51
C GLU A 740 7.42 -34.40 -53.65
N ASN A 741 8.56 -33.94 -54.17
CA ASN A 741 8.72 -32.87 -55.17
C ASN A 741 8.24 -31.46 -54.77
N ALA A 742 7.46 -31.29 -53.70
CA ALA A 742 6.90 -29.98 -53.35
C ALA A 742 8.00 -28.95 -53.02
N LEU A 743 9.03 -29.35 -52.28
CA LEU A 743 10.13 -28.48 -51.91
C LEU A 743 10.99 -28.10 -53.14
N LEU A 744 11.26 -29.05 -54.03
CA LEU A 744 11.97 -28.78 -55.28
C LEU A 744 11.20 -27.78 -56.15
N ILE A 745 9.89 -27.98 -56.35
CA ILE A 745 9.04 -27.06 -57.14
C ILE A 745 9.07 -25.65 -56.53
N PHE A 746 8.98 -25.55 -55.20
CA PHE A 746 9.08 -24.28 -54.50
C PHE A 746 10.43 -23.58 -54.73
N ILE A 747 11.53 -24.33 -54.66
CA ILE A 747 12.89 -23.84 -54.89
C ILE A 747 13.06 -23.40 -56.35
N GLN A 748 12.59 -24.18 -57.32
CA GLN A 748 12.64 -23.81 -58.75
C GLN A 748 11.94 -22.46 -59.00
N ASN A 749 10.79 -22.24 -58.37
CA ASN A 749 10.02 -21.01 -58.53
C ASN A 749 10.65 -19.78 -57.82
N ASN A 750 11.54 -19.97 -56.83
CA ASN A 750 11.97 -18.89 -55.93
C ASN A 750 13.49 -18.70 -55.77
N THR A 751 14.33 -19.71 -56.01
CA THR A 751 15.81 -19.64 -55.86
C THR A 751 16.55 -19.63 -57.21
N GLY A 752 15.83 -19.76 -58.34
CA GLY A 752 16.43 -19.86 -59.68
C GLY A 752 17.05 -21.23 -59.98
N ALA A 753 16.68 -22.29 -59.24
CA ALA A 753 17.12 -23.65 -59.58
C ALA A 753 16.50 -24.05 -60.92
N THR A 754 17.35 -24.26 -61.93
CA THR A 754 16.93 -24.45 -63.32
C THR A 754 17.33 -25.80 -63.86
N ASP A 755 16.57 -26.25 -64.85
CA ASP A 755 16.89 -27.39 -65.70
C ASP A 755 16.98 -26.90 -67.15
N VAL A 756 17.62 -27.67 -68.02
CA VAL A 756 17.62 -27.40 -69.47
C VAL A 756 16.16 -27.44 -69.97
N PRO A 757 15.66 -26.43 -70.70
CA PRO A 757 16.40 -25.42 -71.46
C PRO A 757 16.57 -24.04 -70.79
N TYR A 758 16.33 -23.90 -69.50
CA TYR A 758 16.35 -22.60 -68.79
C TYR A 758 17.66 -22.31 -68.05
N VAL A 759 18.64 -23.20 -68.12
CA VAL A 759 19.96 -23.00 -67.51
C VAL A 759 20.74 -21.98 -68.33
N HIS A 760 21.18 -20.88 -67.73
CA HIS A 760 22.17 -20.01 -68.37
C HIS A 760 23.54 -20.69 -68.33
N PRO A 761 24.23 -20.90 -69.45
CA PRO A 761 25.55 -21.53 -69.44
C PRO A 761 26.65 -20.56 -68.96
N PRO A 762 27.70 -21.04 -68.27
CA PRO A 762 28.88 -20.24 -67.99
C PRO A 762 29.76 -20.10 -69.23
N ASN A 763 30.79 -19.25 -69.16
CA ASN A 763 31.84 -19.20 -70.18
C ASN A 763 32.81 -20.38 -70.06
N ALA A 764 32.30 -21.59 -70.19
CA ALA A 764 33.05 -22.83 -70.09
C ALA A 764 32.49 -23.89 -71.05
N CYS A 765 33.36 -24.82 -71.48
CA CYS A 765 32.96 -25.95 -72.28
C CYS A 765 32.24 -27.00 -71.43
N PHE A 766 31.47 -27.88 -72.05
CA PHE A 766 31.02 -29.13 -71.42
C PHE A 766 31.41 -30.32 -72.32
N PRO A 767 32.05 -31.38 -71.79
CA PRO A 767 32.72 -32.40 -72.62
C PRO A 767 31.79 -33.21 -73.54
N THR A 768 30.50 -33.28 -73.22
CA THR A 768 29.58 -34.22 -73.86
C THR A 768 29.37 -33.95 -75.34
N VAL A 769 29.49 -32.69 -75.77
CA VAL A 769 29.44 -32.29 -77.20
C VAL A 769 30.69 -32.67 -78.00
N SER A 770 31.78 -33.10 -77.35
CA SER A 770 32.96 -33.61 -78.06
C SER A 770 32.77 -35.05 -78.58
N SER A 771 31.65 -35.69 -78.26
CA SER A 771 31.31 -37.08 -78.62
C SER A 771 29.92 -37.20 -79.28
N PRO A 772 29.63 -38.30 -80.00
CA PRO A 772 28.31 -38.54 -80.59
C PRO A 772 27.16 -38.41 -79.58
N LEU A 773 26.21 -37.50 -79.84
CA LEU A 773 24.97 -37.39 -79.04
C LEU A 773 23.87 -38.32 -79.58
N SER A 774 23.00 -38.79 -78.69
CA SER A 774 21.73 -39.42 -79.08
C SER A 774 20.82 -38.41 -79.77
N LYS A 775 19.82 -38.89 -80.52
CA LYS A 775 18.86 -38.03 -81.21
C LYS A 775 18.13 -37.12 -80.22
N GLU A 776 17.76 -37.67 -79.06
CA GLU A 776 17.03 -36.99 -78.00
C GLU A 776 17.89 -35.89 -77.35
N ASN A 777 19.16 -36.17 -77.04
CA ASN A 777 20.08 -35.19 -76.46
C ASN A 777 20.48 -34.09 -77.46
N ALA A 778 20.61 -34.43 -78.75
CA ALA A 778 20.86 -33.44 -79.80
C ALA A 778 19.68 -32.46 -79.95
N LEU A 779 18.44 -32.96 -79.91
CA LEU A 779 17.24 -32.11 -79.92
C LEU A 779 17.15 -31.24 -78.66
N LEU A 780 17.46 -31.81 -77.49
CA LEU A 780 17.45 -31.09 -76.22
C LEU A 780 18.49 -29.95 -76.19
N LEU A 781 19.69 -30.17 -76.73
CA LEU A 781 20.72 -29.14 -76.87
C LEU A 781 20.26 -27.99 -77.79
N LEU A 782 19.59 -28.32 -78.90
CA LEU A 782 19.08 -27.33 -79.84
C LEU A 782 17.91 -26.52 -79.25
N ASP A 783 16.99 -27.19 -78.56
CA ASP A 783 15.89 -26.56 -77.83
C ASP A 783 16.44 -25.61 -76.74
N TRP A 784 17.53 -26.01 -76.09
CA TRP A 784 18.24 -25.17 -75.13
C TRP A 784 18.80 -23.90 -75.75
N ILE A 785 19.57 -24.01 -76.83
CA ILE A 785 20.14 -22.85 -77.52
C ILE A 785 19.03 -21.93 -78.06
N GLN A 786 17.95 -22.52 -78.59
CA GLN A 786 16.78 -21.77 -79.06
C GLN A 786 16.09 -21.00 -77.94
N ASN A 787 15.93 -21.62 -76.77
CA ASN A 787 15.36 -20.99 -75.59
C ASN A 787 16.23 -19.80 -75.13
N LEU A 788 17.53 -20.01 -74.96
CA LEU A 788 18.48 -18.95 -74.59
C LEU A 788 18.44 -17.76 -75.56
N ARG A 789 18.36 -18.01 -76.87
CA ARG A 789 18.23 -16.95 -77.88
C ARG A 789 16.89 -16.23 -77.82
N SER A 790 15.80 -16.95 -77.55
CA SER A 790 14.45 -16.38 -77.39
C SER A 790 14.40 -15.43 -76.18
N ASP A 791 15.11 -15.79 -75.12
CA ASP A 791 15.29 -14.99 -73.90
C ASP A 791 16.38 -13.90 -74.04
N ARG A 792 16.93 -13.71 -75.24
CA ARG A 792 17.96 -12.71 -75.58
C ARG A 792 19.24 -12.85 -74.76
N VAL A 793 19.55 -14.06 -74.30
CA VAL A 793 20.77 -14.36 -73.56
C VAL A 793 21.95 -14.33 -74.52
N VAL A 794 22.98 -13.55 -74.18
CA VAL A 794 24.24 -13.56 -74.91
C VAL A 794 24.99 -14.85 -74.58
N LEU A 795 25.17 -15.72 -75.57
CA LEU A 795 25.85 -17.00 -75.39
C LEU A 795 27.36 -16.76 -75.15
N PRO A 796 27.95 -17.33 -74.09
CA PRO A 796 29.38 -17.22 -73.83
C PRO A 796 30.23 -17.87 -74.92
N SER A 797 31.39 -17.28 -75.24
CA SER A 797 32.24 -17.74 -76.35
C SER A 797 32.71 -19.18 -76.18
N LYS A 798 33.24 -19.56 -75.01
CA LYS A 798 33.74 -20.94 -74.78
C LYS A 798 32.63 -21.99 -74.86
N PHE A 799 31.42 -21.66 -74.40
CA PHE A 799 30.25 -22.52 -74.52
C PHE A 799 29.86 -22.70 -76.00
N LEU A 800 29.80 -21.61 -76.75
CA LEU A 800 29.45 -21.63 -78.17
C LEU A 800 30.52 -22.39 -78.99
N ASP A 801 31.79 -22.14 -78.71
CA ASP A 801 32.93 -22.74 -79.40
C ASP A 801 32.94 -24.26 -79.21
N CYS A 802 32.67 -24.77 -78.00
CA CYS A 802 32.62 -26.21 -77.78
C CYS A 802 31.43 -26.88 -78.48
N VAL A 803 30.28 -26.18 -78.57
CA VAL A 803 29.13 -26.68 -79.32
C VAL A 803 29.41 -26.67 -80.82
N LYS A 804 30.08 -25.64 -81.37
CA LYS A 804 30.42 -25.52 -82.80
C LYS A 804 31.49 -26.52 -83.26
N SER A 805 32.52 -26.72 -82.44
CA SER A 805 33.69 -27.56 -82.76
C SER A 805 33.54 -29.03 -82.33
N GLY A 806 32.58 -29.34 -81.48
CA GLY A 806 32.36 -30.70 -80.96
C GLY A 806 31.73 -31.65 -81.99
N SER A 807 32.24 -32.89 -82.12
CA SER A 807 31.78 -33.88 -83.11
C SER A 807 30.52 -34.65 -82.70
N TRP A 808 29.45 -33.93 -82.34
CA TRP A 808 28.21 -34.52 -81.83
C TRP A 808 27.09 -34.68 -82.86
N MET A 809 27.16 -33.97 -84.00
CA MET A 809 26.10 -33.94 -85.01
C MET A 809 26.23 -35.14 -85.97
N LYS A 810 25.17 -35.94 -86.10
CA LYS A 810 25.14 -37.07 -87.05
C LYS A 810 24.88 -36.56 -88.48
N THR A 811 25.85 -36.78 -89.37
CA THR A 811 25.74 -36.46 -90.81
C THR A 811 25.71 -37.75 -91.64
N SER A 812 25.49 -37.61 -92.96
CA SER A 812 25.66 -38.73 -93.92
C SER A 812 27.08 -39.30 -93.94
N SER A 813 28.08 -38.54 -93.47
CA SER A 813 29.50 -38.91 -93.42
C SER A 813 29.99 -39.27 -92.00
N GLY A 814 29.07 -39.70 -91.14
CA GLY A 814 29.34 -40.00 -89.72
C GLY A 814 29.15 -38.77 -88.82
N TYR A 815 29.64 -38.86 -87.58
CA TYR A 815 29.53 -37.76 -86.62
C TYR A 815 30.59 -36.68 -86.91
N LYS A 816 30.15 -35.43 -87.06
CA LYS A 816 31.00 -34.29 -87.43
C LYS A 816 30.68 -33.06 -86.58
N PRO A 817 31.60 -32.09 -86.45
CA PRO A 817 31.31 -30.80 -85.85
C PRO A 817 30.29 -30.02 -86.65
N PRO A 818 29.37 -29.26 -86.02
CA PRO A 818 28.50 -28.31 -86.72
C PRO A 818 29.28 -27.38 -87.65
N GLU A 819 30.42 -26.82 -87.21
CA GLU A 819 31.24 -25.92 -88.04
C GLU A 819 31.82 -26.60 -89.29
N GLY A 820 32.06 -27.91 -89.24
CA GLY A 820 32.61 -28.70 -90.36
C GLY A 820 31.56 -29.43 -91.20
N SER A 821 30.27 -29.25 -90.92
CA SER A 821 29.18 -30.00 -91.56
C SER A 821 28.52 -29.19 -92.68
N PHE A 822 29.17 -29.07 -93.84
CA PHE A 822 28.58 -28.41 -95.01
C PHE A 822 27.59 -29.33 -95.75
N LEU A 823 26.40 -28.80 -96.07
CA LEU A 823 25.45 -29.43 -97.00
C LEU A 823 26.02 -29.38 -98.43
N SER A 824 26.65 -30.46 -98.89
CA SER A 824 27.11 -30.57 -100.27
C SER A 824 25.96 -30.94 -101.21
N SER A 825 25.26 -29.96 -101.76
CA SER A 825 24.69 -30.11 -103.11
C SER A 825 24.63 -28.75 -103.82
N GLU A 826 25.05 -28.74 -105.08
CA GLU A 826 25.09 -27.55 -105.96
C GLU A 826 23.70 -26.88 -106.15
N ALA A 827 22.61 -27.54 -105.75
CA ALA A 827 21.26 -27.00 -105.86
C ALA A 827 20.95 -25.86 -104.86
N TRP A 828 21.70 -25.72 -103.76
CA TRP A 828 21.39 -24.73 -102.71
C TRP A 828 22.27 -23.47 -102.74
N GLY A 829 23.39 -23.48 -103.47
CA GLY A 829 24.32 -22.33 -103.54
C GLY A 829 23.68 -21.04 -104.09
N SER A 830 22.67 -21.17 -104.94
CA SER A 830 21.96 -20.04 -105.56
C SER A 830 20.87 -19.42 -104.67
N LEU A 831 20.42 -20.08 -103.60
CA LEU A 831 19.42 -19.52 -102.67
C LEU A 831 20.04 -18.75 -101.50
N LEU A 832 21.31 -19.00 -101.17
CA LEU A 832 22.01 -18.33 -100.06
C LEU A 832 22.50 -16.92 -100.41
N GLN A 833 22.67 -16.58 -101.69
CA GLN A 833 23.05 -15.23 -102.12
C GLN A 833 21.91 -14.20 -102.04
N VAL A 834 20.66 -14.64 -101.88
CA VAL A 834 19.48 -13.74 -101.82
C VAL A 834 19.06 -13.44 -100.39
N ALA A 835 19.47 -14.26 -99.40
CA ALA A 835 19.03 -14.12 -98.01
C ALA A 835 19.89 -13.18 -97.14
N SER A 836 21.04 -12.72 -97.64
CA SER A 836 21.94 -11.80 -96.92
C SER A 836 21.40 -10.36 -96.79
N ASN A 837 20.23 -10.05 -97.37
CA ASN A 837 19.66 -8.69 -97.43
C ASN A 837 18.18 -8.57 -97.04
N MET A 838 17.61 -9.45 -96.20
CA MET A 838 16.25 -9.22 -95.67
C MET A 838 16.12 -9.42 -94.15
N VAL A 839 15.87 -8.30 -93.48
CA VAL A 839 15.07 -8.22 -92.24
C VAL A 839 13.62 -8.48 -92.63
N VAL A 840 12.91 -9.42 -91.98
CA VAL A 840 11.48 -9.34 -91.58
C VAL A 840 10.98 -10.64 -90.93
N LEU A 841 10.62 -10.48 -89.65
CA LEU A 841 9.50 -10.99 -88.82
C LEU A 841 8.56 -12.14 -89.27
N GLN A 842 8.26 -12.96 -88.25
CA GLN A 842 6.97 -13.57 -87.85
C GLN A 842 6.32 -14.73 -88.64
N GLN A 843 6.01 -15.78 -87.86
CA GLN A 843 4.96 -16.80 -88.01
C GLN A 843 4.96 -17.67 -89.28
N THR A 844 5.23 -18.96 -89.11
CA THR A 844 4.53 -19.98 -89.92
C THR A 844 4.38 -21.31 -89.19
N ARG A 845 3.14 -21.58 -88.73
CA ARG A 845 2.59 -22.93 -88.50
C ARG A 845 2.41 -23.59 -89.87
N VAL A 846 2.90 -24.80 -90.08
CA VAL A 846 2.30 -25.72 -91.07
C VAL A 846 2.36 -27.17 -90.53
N LEU A 847 1.17 -27.70 -90.25
CA LEU A 847 0.89 -29.12 -90.09
C LEU A 847 0.26 -29.63 -91.40
N LEU A 848 0.61 -30.87 -91.76
CA LEU A 848 -0.08 -31.82 -92.65
C LEU A 848 -0.02 -31.58 -94.18
N LEU A 849 0.85 -32.35 -94.85
CA LEU A 849 0.42 -33.37 -95.83
C LEU A 849 1.59 -34.31 -96.19
N GLU A 850 1.27 -35.60 -96.20
CA GLU A 850 2.17 -36.73 -96.47
C GLU A 850 2.69 -36.75 -97.91
N ARG A 851 4.02 -36.86 -98.06
CA ARG A 851 4.75 -37.81 -98.96
C ARG A 851 6.12 -37.25 -99.30
N ARG A 852 7.12 -37.71 -98.56
CA ARG A 852 8.51 -38.06 -98.95
C ARG A 852 9.41 -37.89 -97.74
N ARG A 853 10.04 -38.99 -97.35
CA ARG A 853 10.66 -39.24 -96.04
C ARG A 853 12.06 -38.61 -95.86
N GLU A 854 12.44 -37.60 -96.65
CA GLU A 854 13.82 -37.07 -96.65
C GLU A 854 13.94 -35.54 -96.55
N THR A 855 12.85 -34.78 -96.66
CA THR A 855 12.93 -33.29 -96.68
C THR A 855 12.71 -32.60 -95.32
N VAL A 856 12.26 -33.32 -94.28
CA VAL A 856 12.06 -32.73 -92.94
C VAL A 856 13.39 -32.55 -92.21
N LEU A 857 14.40 -33.39 -92.48
CA LEU A 857 15.74 -33.22 -91.90
C LEU A 857 16.45 -31.95 -92.41
N ASP A 858 16.17 -31.55 -93.64
CA ASP A 858 16.87 -30.45 -94.34
C ASP A 858 16.36 -29.07 -93.90
N CYS A 859 15.06 -28.93 -93.62
CA CYS A 859 14.52 -27.72 -92.98
C CYS A 859 15.00 -27.57 -91.52
N CYS A 860 15.16 -28.68 -90.79
CA CYS A 860 15.73 -28.65 -89.45
C CYS A 860 17.19 -28.18 -89.46
N LEU A 861 18.01 -28.63 -90.43
CA LEU A 861 19.42 -28.25 -90.52
C LEU A 861 19.63 -26.76 -90.82
N LYS A 862 18.76 -26.11 -91.60
CA LYS A 862 18.82 -24.65 -91.85
C LYS A 862 18.51 -23.81 -90.62
N VAL A 863 17.53 -24.23 -89.82
CA VAL A 863 17.22 -23.59 -88.54
C VAL A 863 18.37 -23.85 -87.55
N ILE A 864 18.93 -25.06 -87.51
CA ILE A 864 20.08 -25.42 -86.68
C ILE A 864 21.33 -24.58 -87.02
N PHE A 865 21.65 -24.39 -88.31
CA PHE A 865 22.80 -23.58 -88.72
C PHE A 865 22.61 -22.09 -88.46
N SER A 866 21.39 -21.56 -88.66
CA SER A 866 21.06 -20.17 -88.27
C SER A 866 20.99 -19.96 -86.75
N ILE A 867 20.75 -21.02 -85.98
CA ILE A 867 20.75 -21.03 -84.50
C ILE A 867 22.16 -21.21 -83.92
N ILE A 868 23.11 -21.76 -84.70
CA ILE A 868 24.49 -21.98 -84.26
C ILE A 868 25.43 -20.86 -84.76
N GLN A 869 25.28 -20.37 -86.00
CA GLN A 869 25.90 -19.11 -86.45
C GLN A 869 25.31 -17.93 -85.68
#